data_AF-A0A1F2WQT2-F1
#
_entry.id   AF-A0A1F2WQT2-F1
#
_cell.length_a   1.000
_cell.length_b   1.000
_cell.length_c   1.000
_cell.angle_alpha   90.00
_cell.angle_beta   90.00
_cell.angle_gamma   90.00
#
_symmetry.space_group_name_H-M   'P 1'
#
loop_
_entity.id
_entity.type
_entity.pdbx_description
1 polymer ?
#
loop_
_entity_poly.entity_id
_entity_poly.type
_entity_poly.pdbx_seq_one_letter_code
_entity_poly.pdbx_strand_id
1 'polypeptide(L)'
;MTYKKTFFACLVIAVLLSVLIPYSGKSREAQAGAPPRIAITIDDGYNFDHRIVDFLTSQGISASAFLVGAWAQKNASLVKELDGLGWDICNHTQNHPWLTKVPDATVQAEISTCQSVITSITGESLPFFRPPGGLMDDRVKGIISSMGYIPVMWNFDSQDAVQTKLSIQDRINYIANSAQDGNVILFHFGGKGSLELITGIVRGLQQRGFSFVTLKELYGWKDVIRGGESGPGLGELSTRFYFPEGSTRPGFEEWILATNPGDKAADLSLHFLSQQGKSDKQFRIDPGERISISVNEAVPWRDDVYTVVDASVPIGVERMLYFNRGHGFSGGSLGAGQREGSRRYYFAEGSTRPGFQEWLVVLNPSPSERTAVKVEIFGEGQTPQTATLTVGPLERITKQVNEMISEKGDVSMRITSELPIVAERSQYFTYDGSIPGAHTGSGSSAPHNEWYFAEGTTRNLFESYLTLFNPCRYPTLVKAMLPVAGGEMRQEVLELGALQRKTLHLNEYLPKDADYSVHLQSLLPIVAERSTYFQTQNVNGGYCSSGINSPRQYSLLCEGSTAPGSSEWLALFNPLGGEQEVSVRYLPGGQDPIERKYLLPQQGRVTLDVGAEAGQNNQVSIEVMAPRGVVAERSIYFSRSSGE
;
A
#
# COMPACT_ATOMS: atom_id res chain seq x y z
N MET A 1 -17.98 68.91 43.89
CA MET A 1 -18.15 69.92 42.81
C MET A 1 -17.23 69.54 41.66
N THR A 2 -17.58 69.37 40.39
CA THR A 2 -18.84 69.39 39.63
C THR A 2 -18.47 68.83 38.24
N TYR A 3 -19.18 67.80 37.76
CA TYR A 3 -19.43 67.43 36.34
C TYR A 3 -18.25 67.04 35.42
N LYS A 4 -18.37 66.22 34.38
CA LYS A 4 -19.29 65.18 33.86
C LYS A 4 -18.64 64.78 32.52
N LYS A 5 -18.70 63.51 32.14
CA LYS A 5 -19.27 62.97 30.87
C LYS A 5 -18.52 61.73 30.38
N THR A 6 -19.21 60.63 30.57
CA THR A 6 -19.20 59.39 29.79
C THR A 6 -19.34 59.64 28.29
N PHE A 7 -18.62 58.88 27.46
CA PHE A 7 -19.18 58.28 26.24
C PHE A 7 -18.40 57.01 25.84
N PHE A 8 -19.16 56.01 25.44
CA PHE A 8 -18.79 54.63 25.08
C PHE A 8 -18.16 54.55 23.68
N ALA A 9 -17.16 53.69 23.49
CA ALA A 9 -16.95 52.94 22.25
C ALA A 9 -16.07 51.71 22.53
N CYS A 10 -16.62 50.52 22.31
CA CYS A 10 -15.93 49.24 22.40
C CYS A 10 -14.76 49.16 21.43
N LEU A 11 -13.55 48.93 21.95
CA LEU A 11 -12.41 48.47 21.16
C LEU A 11 -12.16 47.00 21.53
N VAL A 12 -12.48 46.09 20.61
CA VAL A 12 -12.05 44.69 20.68
C VAL A 12 -10.55 44.68 20.37
N ILE A 13 -9.72 44.54 21.39
CA ILE A 13 -8.30 44.24 21.23
C ILE A 13 -8.17 42.71 21.19
N ALA A 14 -8.12 42.15 19.99
CA ALA A 14 -7.60 40.82 19.78
C ALA A 14 -6.07 40.87 19.90
N VAL A 15 -5.54 40.53 21.08
CA VAL A 15 -4.11 40.26 21.26
C VAL A 15 -3.85 38.87 20.69
N LEU A 16 -3.39 38.81 19.43
CA LEU A 16 -2.71 37.64 18.90
C LEU A 16 -1.35 37.53 19.62
N LEU A 17 -1.32 36.72 20.68
CA LEU A 17 -0.07 36.19 21.21
C LEU A 17 0.52 35.26 20.15
N SER A 18 1.48 35.79 19.39
CA SER A 18 2.43 34.98 18.65
C SER A 18 3.27 34.21 19.67
N VAL A 19 2.87 32.98 19.96
CA VAL A 19 3.77 32.00 20.56
C VAL A 19 4.80 31.67 19.49
N LEU A 20 5.90 32.42 19.50
CA LEU A 20 7.18 31.95 19.00
C LEU A 20 7.52 30.72 19.84
N ILE A 21 7.26 29.54 19.31
CA ILE A 21 7.93 28.32 19.78
C ILE A 21 9.35 28.41 19.21
N PRO A 22 10.38 28.68 20.01
CA PRO A 22 11.73 28.39 19.56
C PRO A 22 11.78 26.88 19.35
N TYR A 23 11.94 26.46 18.11
CA TYR A 23 12.35 25.10 17.81
C TYR A 23 13.78 24.94 18.32
N SER A 24 13.95 24.74 19.63
CA SER A 24 15.15 24.13 20.18
C SER A 24 15.04 22.64 19.86
N GLY A 25 15.19 22.31 18.58
CA GLY A 25 15.56 20.98 18.20
C GLY A 25 16.87 20.68 18.92
N LYS A 26 16.81 19.86 19.96
CA LYS A 26 17.94 18.99 20.24
C LYS A 26 18.27 18.38 18.87
N SER A 27 19.46 18.69 18.37
CA SER A 27 20.07 17.97 17.26
C SER A 27 19.74 16.50 17.48
N ARG A 28 19.00 15.88 16.56
CA ARG A 28 19.01 14.41 16.46
C ARG A 28 20.50 14.06 16.48
N GLU A 29 20.95 13.42 17.55
CA GLU A 29 22.23 12.75 17.51
C GLU A 29 22.15 11.86 16.28
N ALA A 30 23.00 12.17 15.29
CA ALA A 30 23.14 11.36 14.10
C ALA A 30 23.32 9.92 14.59
N GLN A 31 22.39 9.06 14.21
CA GLN A 31 22.49 7.62 14.45
C GLN A 31 23.87 7.20 13.93
N ALA A 32 24.79 6.90 14.84
CA ALA A 32 26.19 6.69 14.50
C ALA A 32 26.28 5.51 13.52
N GLY A 33 26.50 5.80 12.23
CA GLY A 33 26.61 4.80 11.16
C GLY A 33 25.81 5.05 9.88
N ALA A 34 24.86 5.98 9.83
CA ALA A 34 24.13 6.28 8.59
C ALA A 34 24.94 7.19 7.63
N PRO A 35 24.97 6.93 6.30
CA PRO A 35 25.66 7.79 5.35
C PRO A 35 25.00 9.17 5.26
N PRO A 36 25.79 10.27 5.14
CA PRO A 36 25.23 11.61 4.96
C PRO A 36 24.45 11.70 3.63
N ARG A 37 23.32 12.41 3.64
CA ARG A 37 22.37 12.51 2.52
C ARG A 37 22.47 13.86 1.82
N ILE A 38 22.29 13.87 0.50
CA ILE A 38 22.29 15.09 -0.32
C ILE A 38 21.32 14.98 -1.49
N ALA A 39 20.61 16.07 -1.79
CA ALA A 39 19.69 16.12 -2.93
C ALA A 39 20.27 16.91 -4.11
N ILE A 40 20.23 16.28 -5.29
CA ILE A 40 20.48 16.95 -6.57
C ILE A 40 19.14 17.46 -7.09
N THR A 41 19.06 18.76 -7.36
CA THR A 41 17.87 19.39 -7.92
C THR A 41 18.17 20.06 -9.24
N ILE A 42 17.28 19.92 -10.21
CA ILE A 42 17.48 20.39 -11.59
C ILE A 42 16.27 21.18 -12.06
N ASP A 43 16.47 22.43 -12.49
CA ASP A 43 15.40 23.36 -12.82
C ASP A 43 15.09 23.44 -14.33
N ASP A 44 13.93 24.04 -14.63
CA ASP A 44 13.36 24.48 -15.90
C ASP A 44 12.89 23.40 -16.87
N GLY A 45 13.79 22.50 -17.25
CA GLY A 45 13.66 21.62 -18.42
C GLY A 45 14.12 22.25 -19.74
N TYR A 46 14.48 23.54 -19.77
CA TYR A 46 14.99 24.19 -20.98
C TYR A 46 16.35 23.64 -21.43
N ASN A 47 16.59 23.61 -22.75
CA ASN A 47 17.82 23.10 -23.37
C ASN A 47 18.23 21.71 -22.86
N PHE A 48 17.23 20.84 -22.66
CA PHE A 48 17.37 19.56 -21.99
C PHE A 48 18.52 18.70 -22.54
N ASP A 49 19.52 18.40 -21.70
CA ASP A 49 20.62 17.49 -22.02
C ASP A 49 20.38 16.12 -21.39
N HIS A 50 19.92 15.16 -22.20
CA HIS A 50 19.61 13.80 -21.77
C HIS A 50 20.80 13.08 -21.12
N ARG A 51 22.04 13.47 -21.46
CA ARG A 51 23.25 12.85 -20.90
C ARG A 51 23.37 13.01 -19.39
N ILE A 52 22.71 14.03 -18.81
CA ILE A 52 22.63 14.21 -17.36
C ILE A 52 21.79 13.10 -16.73
N VAL A 53 20.64 12.79 -17.34
CA VAL A 53 19.75 11.69 -16.90
C VAL A 53 20.48 10.36 -17.02
N ASP A 54 21.10 10.10 -18.19
CA ASP A 54 21.88 8.87 -18.42
C ASP A 54 22.97 8.67 -17.37
N PHE A 55 23.71 9.75 -17.06
CA PHE A 55 24.75 9.70 -16.04
C PHE A 55 24.19 9.38 -14.65
N LEU A 56 23.19 10.13 -14.18
CA LEU A 56 22.61 9.92 -12.85
C LEU A 56 22.00 8.51 -12.69
N THR A 57 21.24 8.06 -13.69
CA THR A 57 20.67 6.71 -13.72
C THR A 57 21.77 5.64 -13.71
N SER A 58 22.87 5.82 -14.46
CA SER A 58 24.01 4.87 -14.44
C SER A 58 24.68 4.76 -13.07
N GLN A 59 24.52 5.76 -12.21
CA GLN A 59 25.03 5.78 -10.84
C GLN A 59 23.98 5.30 -9.82
N GLY A 60 22.78 4.90 -10.26
CA GLY A 60 21.66 4.57 -9.37
C GLY A 60 21.14 5.77 -8.58
N ILE A 61 21.26 6.98 -9.13
CA ILE A 61 20.85 8.23 -8.48
C ILE A 61 19.57 8.74 -9.11
N SER A 62 18.53 8.89 -8.29
CA SER A 62 17.33 9.68 -8.61
C SER A 62 17.49 11.12 -8.10
N ALA A 63 16.91 12.08 -8.81
CA ALA A 63 17.01 13.51 -8.48
C ALA A 63 15.62 14.15 -8.37
N SER A 64 15.55 15.43 -8.01
CA SER A 64 14.29 16.19 -8.02
C SER A 64 14.32 17.28 -9.09
N ALA A 65 13.36 17.24 -10.01
CA ALA A 65 13.28 18.18 -11.12
C ALA A 65 12.18 19.23 -10.87
N PHE A 66 12.52 20.51 -10.83
CA PHE A 66 11.55 21.60 -10.81
C PHE A 66 11.26 22.04 -12.23
N LEU A 67 10.12 21.62 -12.78
CA LEU A 67 9.81 21.81 -14.20
C LEU A 67 8.84 22.96 -14.44
N VAL A 68 9.10 23.73 -15.50
CA VAL A 68 8.16 24.75 -15.97
C VAL A 68 6.98 24.07 -16.65
N GLY A 69 5.76 24.38 -16.22
CA GLY A 69 4.55 23.68 -16.67
C GLY A 69 4.32 23.71 -18.19
N ALA A 70 4.56 24.85 -18.84
CA ALA A 70 4.46 24.96 -20.30
C ALA A 70 5.48 24.09 -21.04
N TRP A 71 6.65 23.85 -20.44
CA TRP A 71 7.65 22.93 -20.98
C TRP A 71 7.24 21.48 -20.74
N ALA A 72 6.82 21.14 -19.51
CA ALA A 72 6.38 19.81 -19.14
C ALA A 72 5.22 19.33 -20.03
N GLN A 73 4.25 20.20 -20.31
CA GLN A 73 3.11 19.89 -21.18
C GLN A 73 3.55 19.50 -22.60
N LYS A 74 4.55 20.20 -23.16
CA LYS A 74 5.08 19.92 -24.51
C LYS A 74 5.97 18.69 -24.55
N ASN A 75 6.53 18.30 -23.41
CA ASN A 75 7.51 17.23 -23.28
C ASN A 75 7.02 16.12 -22.34
N ALA A 76 5.71 15.83 -22.34
CA ALA A 76 5.09 14.91 -21.38
C ALA A 76 5.71 13.50 -21.38
N SER A 77 6.25 13.03 -22.50
CA SER A 77 6.98 11.75 -22.56
C SER A 77 8.27 11.76 -21.75
N LEU A 78 9.05 12.86 -21.81
CA LEU A 78 10.27 13.02 -21.01
C LEU A 78 9.94 13.16 -19.52
N VAL A 79 8.85 13.86 -19.19
CA VAL A 79 8.41 13.97 -17.79
C VAL A 79 8.02 12.60 -17.23
N LYS A 80 7.28 11.78 -18.00
CA LYS A 80 6.95 10.40 -17.62
C LYS A 80 8.18 9.51 -17.49
N GLU A 81 9.19 9.73 -18.32
CA GLU A 81 10.46 9.02 -18.22
C GLU A 81 11.18 9.34 -16.90
N LEU A 82 11.33 10.63 -16.56
CA LEU A 82 11.95 11.05 -15.30
C LEU A 82 11.19 10.50 -14.09
N ASP A 83 9.86 10.60 -14.11
CA ASP A 83 8.98 10.05 -13.07
C ASP A 83 9.14 8.53 -12.93
N GLY A 84 9.18 7.79 -14.05
CA GLY A 84 9.42 6.35 -14.08
C GLY A 84 10.81 5.92 -13.61
N LEU A 85 11.78 6.84 -13.57
CA LEU A 85 13.10 6.65 -12.96
C LEU A 85 13.12 6.95 -11.44
N GLY A 86 11.96 7.25 -10.86
CA GLY A 86 11.80 7.58 -9.45
C GLY A 86 12.26 8.99 -9.07
N TRP A 87 12.30 9.92 -10.02
CA TRP A 87 12.63 11.32 -9.73
C TRP A 87 11.42 12.05 -9.16
N ASP A 88 11.64 13.03 -8.27
CA ASP A 88 10.55 13.92 -7.84
C ASP A 88 10.25 14.94 -8.94
N ILE A 89 9.02 14.99 -9.46
CA ILE A 89 8.59 16.03 -10.39
C ILE A 89 7.91 17.17 -9.63
N CYS A 90 8.57 18.32 -9.56
CA CYS A 90 8.22 19.45 -8.70
C CYS A 90 7.82 20.69 -9.53
N ASN A 91 7.11 21.61 -8.89
CA ASN A 91 6.50 22.77 -9.54
C ASN A 91 7.49 23.96 -9.66
N HIS A 92 7.69 24.45 -10.89
CA HIS A 92 8.53 25.62 -11.17
C HIS A 92 7.79 26.74 -11.91
N THR A 93 6.51 26.93 -11.60
CA THR A 93 5.56 27.84 -12.29
C THR A 93 5.21 27.41 -13.71
N GLN A 94 4.16 28.00 -14.28
CA GLN A 94 3.67 27.61 -15.60
C GLN A 94 4.56 28.19 -16.71
N ASN A 95 5.02 29.43 -16.57
CA ASN A 95 5.71 30.19 -17.61
C ASN A 95 6.99 30.88 -17.13
N HIS A 96 7.49 30.52 -15.94
CA HIS A 96 8.75 31.03 -15.38
C HIS A 96 8.81 32.58 -15.15
N PRO A 97 7.73 33.28 -14.70
CA PRO A 97 7.84 34.70 -14.38
C PRO A 97 8.51 34.93 -13.02
N TRP A 98 9.12 36.11 -12.84
CA TRP A 98 9.52 36.56 -11.50
C TRP A 98 8.26 36.91 -10.68
N LEU A 99 7.94 36.08 -9.71
CA LEU A 99 6.70 36.20 -8.91
C LEU A 99 6.59 37.51 -8.12
N THR A 100 7.74 38.10 -7.77
CA THR A 100 7.82 39.42 -7.11
C THR A 100 7.40 40.58 -8.03
N LYS A 101 7.21 40.33 -9.33
CA LYS A 101 6.86 41.33 -10.35
C LYS A 101 5.46 41.16 -10.93
N VAL A 102 4.70 40.17 -10.48
CA VAL A 102 3.34 39.88 -10.99
C VAL A 102 2.29 39.93 -9.87
N PRO A 103 1.02 40.24 -10.20
CA PRO A 103 -0.07 40.27 -9.21
C PRO A 103 -0.35 38.91 -8.57
N ASP A 104 -0.97 38.92 -7.39
CA ASP A 104 -1.26 37.71 -6.59
C ASP A 104 -2.06 36.66 -7.37
N ALA A 105 -3.08 37.09 -8.12
CA ALA A 105 -3.87 36.19 -8.96
C ALA A 105 -3.02 35.49 -10.04
N THR A 106 -2.01 36.19 -10.58
CA THR A 106 -1.05 35.59 -11.52
C THR A 106 -0.12 34.62 -10.81
N VAL A 107 0.36 34.94 -9.60
CA VAL A 107 1.16 34.00 -8.79
C VAL A 107 0.38 32.70 -8.56
N GLN A 108 -0.88 32.81 -8.11
CA GLN A 108 -1.75 31.65 -7.86
C GLN A 108 -1.97 30.83 -9.14
N ALA A 109 -2.29 31.50 -10.26
CA ALA A 109 -2.52 30.83 -11.54
C ALA A 109 -1.27 30.12 -12.08
N GLU A 110 -0.10 30.73 -11.95
CA GLU A 110 1.19 30.16 -12.37
C GLU A 110 1.50 28.87 -11.60
N ILE A 111 1.24 28.85 -10.29
CA ILE A 111 1.44 27.68 -9.44
C ILE A 111 0.40 26.60 -9.76
N SER A 112 -0.90 26.93 -9.72
CA SER A 112 -1.98 25.94 -9.86
C SER A 112 -2.06 25.32 -11.25
N THR A 113 -1.73 26.09 -12.30
CA THR A 113 -1.73 25.58 -13.68
C THR A 113 -0.57 24.62 -13.90
N CYS A 114 0.64 24.98 -13.43
CA CYS A 114 1.79 24.07 -13.49
C CYS A 114 1.51 22.77 -12.74
N GLN A 115 0.89 22.85 -11.55
CA GLN A 115 0.52 21.66 -10.79
C GLN A 115 -0.44 20.76 -11.54
N SER A 116 -1.49 21.34 -12.13
CA SER A 116 -2.47 20.59 -12.92
C SER A 116 -1.78 19.86 -14.08
N VAL A 117 -0.84 20.51 -14.76
CA VAL A 117 -0.05 19.89 -15.83
C VAL A 117 0.78 18.72 -15.29
N ILE A 118 1.59 18.93 -14.25
CA ILE A 118 2.45 17.89 -13.67
C ILE A 118 1.61 16.69 -13.21
N THR A 119 0.52 16.95 -12.48
CA THR A 119 -0.37 15.91 -11.95
C THR A 119 -1.04 15.13 -13.09
N SER A 120 -1.42 15.80 -14.18
CA SER A 120 -2.02 15.12 -15.34
C SER A 120 -1.06 14.18 -16.09
N ILE A 121 0.26 14.42 -15.95
CA ILE A 121 1.29 13.65 -16.63
C ILE A 121 1.77 12.49 -15.75
N THR A 122 2.02 12.77 -14.47
CA THR A 122 2.64 11.84 -13.50
C THR A 122 1.63 11.07 -12.66
N GLY A 123 0.45 11.65 -12.42
CA GLY A 123 -0.50 11.15 -11.43
C GLY A 123 -0.12 11.49 -9.98
N GLU A 124 1.01 12.17 -9.77
CA GLU A 124 1.48 12.61 -8.44
C GLU A 124 1.35 14.13 -8.27
N SER A 125 1.20 14.55 -7.01
CA SER A 125 1.19 15.96 -6.62
C SER A 125 2.09 16.17 -5.42
N LEU A 126 3.31 16.66 -5.66
CA LEU A 126 4.26 17.02 -4.61
C LEU A 126 4.06 18.47 -4.17
N PRO A 127 4.23 18.79 -2.87
CA PRO A 127 4.11 20.14 -2.35
C PRO A 127 5.34 21.00 -2.66
N PHE A 128 6.38 20.44 -3.28
CA PHE A 128 7.64 21.13 -3.47
C PHE A 128 7.53 22.14 -4.61
N PHE A 129 7.85 23.38 -4.28
CA PHE A 129 7.79 24.50 -5.19
C PHE A 129 9.11 25.26 -5.18
N ARG A 130 9.59 25.70 -6.33
CA ARG A 130 10.74 26.60 -6.41
C ARG A 130 10.36 27.86 -7.18
N PRO A 131 10.53 29.07 -6.61
CA PRO A 131 10.26 30.30 -7.34
C PRO A 131 11.35 30.56 -8.39
N PRO A 132 10.99 30.98 -9.62
CA PRO A 132 11.94 31.40 -10.65
C PRO A 132 12.98 32.39 -10.14
N GLY A 133 14.26 32.07 -10.37
CA GLY A 133 15.41 32.86 -9.91
C GLY A 133 15.61 32.89 -8.38
N GLY A 134 14.91 32.04 -7.62
CA GLY A 134 14.94 32.05 -6.16
C GLY A 134 14.34 33.31 -5.53
N LEU A 135 13.60 34.11 -6.29
CA LEU A 135 13.11 35.42 -5.86
C LEU A 135 11.76 35.30 -5.15
N MET A 136 11.73 35.67 -3.87
CA MET A 136 10.53 35.59 -3.05
C MET A 136 10.49 36.69 -1.98
N ASP A 137 9.46 37.53 -2.01
CA ASP A 137 9.14 38.48 -0.93
C ASP A 137 8.11 37.87 0.04
N ASP A 138 7.78 38.55 1.13
CA ASP A 138 6.87 38.01 2.15
C ASP A 138 5.44 37.81 1.63
N ARG A 139 5.03 38.58 0.61
CA ARG A 139 3.75 38.41 -0.09
C ARG A 139 3.74 37.09 -0.87
N VAL A 140 4.76 36.85 -1.71
CA VAL A 140 4.87 35.62 -2.50
C VAL A 140 5.01 34.40 -1.59
N LYS A 141 5.80 34.49 -0.50
CA LYS A 141 5.88 33.43 0.54
C LYS A 141 4.50 33.09 1.09
N GLY A 142 3.75 34.12 1.52
CA GLY A 142 2.41 33.94 2.08
C GLY A 142 1.45 33.25 1.11
N ILE A 143 1.50 33.61 -0.18
CA ILE A 143 0.68 32.97 -1.23
C ILE A 143 1.06 31.50 -1.38
N ILE A 144 2.34 31.19 -1.58
CA ILE A 144 2.84 29.80 -1.74
C ILE A 144 2.40 28.93 -0.56
N SER A 145 2.63 29.40 0.68
CA SER A 145 2.24 28.67 1.88
C SER A 145 0.72 28.54 2.03
N SER A 146 -0.06 29.57 1.69
CA SER A 146 -1.53 29.50 1.73
C SER A 146 -2.13 28.49 0.74
N MET A 147 -1.39 28.21 -0.34
CA MET A 147 -1.75 27.20 -1.34
C MET A 147 -1.24 25.80 -0.98
N GLY A 148 -0.60 25.62 0.17
CA GLY A 148 -0.11 24.32 0.63
C GLY A 148 1.25 23.90 0.08
N TYR A 149 1.99 24.82 -0.56
CA TYR A 149 3.31 24.53 -1.12
C TYR A 149 4.44 24.84 -0.15
N ILE A 150 5.52 24.08 -0.27
CA ILE A 150 6.77 24.22 0.45
C ILE A 150 7.81 24.82 -0.51
N PRO A 151 8.26 26.07 -0.28
CA PRO A 151 9.32 26.66 -1.08
C PRO A 151 10.65 25.96 -0.80
N VAL A 152 11.26 25.36 -1.82
CA VAL A 152 12.55 24.66 -1.73
C VAL A 152 13.64 25.47 -2.41
N MET A 153 14.57 25.96 -1.61
CA MET A 153 15.78 26.65 -2.06
C MET A 153 16.94 25.66 -2.24
N TRP A 154 18.17 26.16 -2.21
CA TRP A 154 19.39 25.36 -2.30
C TRP A 154 20.44 25.88 -1.32
N ASN A 155 21.33 24.98 -0.88
CA ASN A 155 22.52 25.32 -0.11
C ASN A 155 23.69 25.66 -1.03
N PHE A 156 23.76 25.00 -2.20
CA PHE A 156 24.79 25.23 -3.20
C PHE A 156 24.18 25.53 -4.56
N ASP A 157 24.62 26.64 -5.14
CA ASP A 157 24.38 27.00 -6.53
C ASP A 157 25.56 26.52 -7.37
N SER A 158 25.32 25.66 -8.37
CA SER A 158 26.37 25.22 -9.31
C SER A 158 26.87 26.34 -10.22
N GLN A 159 26.12 27.45 -10.31
CA GLN A 159 26.37 28.59 -11.18
C GLN A 159 26.43 28.19 -12.67
N ASP A 160 25.67 27.18 -13.07
CA ASP A 160 25.59 26.72 -14.46
C ASP A 160 24.67 27.60 -15.32
N ALA A 161 23.73 28.33 -14.72
CA ALA A 161 22.83 29.27 -15.39
C ALA A 161 23.28 30.74 -15.34
N VAL A 162 24.39 31.06 -14.64
CA VAL A 162 24.88 32.45 -14.49
C VAL A 162 26.28 32.65 -15.04
N GLN A 163 26.61 33.89 -15.38
CA GLN A 163 27.96 34.24 -15.77
C GLN A 163 28.88 34.31 -14.54
N THR A 164 29.85 33.41 -14.47
CA THR A 164 30.83 33.33 -13.37
C THR A 164 32.27 33.34 -13.88
N LYS A 165 33.19 33.83 -13.04
CA LYS A 165 34.64 33.79 -13.29
C LYS A 165 35.30 32.51 -12.75
N LEU A 166 34.59 31.73 -11.95
CA LEU A 166 35.10 30.49 -11.38
C LEU A 166 35.20 29.40 -12.44
N SER A 167 36.26 28.60 -12.41
CA SER A 167 36.39 27.45 -13.30
C SER A 167 35.38 26.35 -12.91
N ILE A 168 35.11 25.40 -13.82
CA ILE A 168 34.29 24.21 -13.50
C ILE A 168 34.92 23.44 -12.33
N GLN A 169 36.25 23.27 -12.35
CA GLN A 169 36.95 22.49 -11.32
C GLN A 169 36.89 23.15 -9.94
N ASP A 170 37.03 24.48 -9.85
CA ASP A 170 36.94 25.19 -8.57
C ASP A 170 35.55 25.05 -7.94
N ARG A 171 34.50 25.08 -8.77
CA ARG A 171 33.12 24.88 -8.33
C ARG A 171 32.86 23.46 -7.85
N ILE A 172 33.34 22.46 -8.60
CA ILE A 172 33.28 21.06 -8.18
C ILE A 172 33.95 20.88 -6.81
N ASN A 173 35.19 21.37 -6.67
CA ASN A 173 35.95 21.24 -5.44
C ASN A 173 35.27 21.96 -4.27
N TYR A 174 34.74 23.16 -4.50
CA TYR A 174 34.05 23.92 -3.45
C TYR A 174 32.82 23.16 -2.93
N ILE A 175 31.93 22.72 -3.83
CA ILE A 175 30.68 22.04 -3.44
C ILE A 175 30.99 20.68 -2.82
N ALA A 176 31.81 19.86 -3.49
CA ALA A 176 32.12 18.51 -3.03
C ALA A 176 32.82 18.49 -1.67
N ASN A 177 33.66 19.48 -1.35
CA ASN A 177 34.36 19.54 -0.07
C ASN A 177 33.55 20.21 1.04
N SER A 178 32.62 21.10 0.70
CA SER A 178 31.85 21.87 1.69
C SER A 178 30.52 21.24 2.06
N ALA A 179 30.04 20.28 1.26
CA ALA A 179 28.75 19.63 1.50
C ALA A 179 28.65 18.92 2.85
N GLN A 180 27.47 19.03 3.45
CA GLN A 180 27.04 18.40 4.70
C GLN A 180 25.74 17.61 4.48
N ASP A 181 25.43 16.71 5.42
CA ASP A 181 24.15 15.99 5.44
C ASP A 181 22.98 16.99 5.37
N GLY A 182 21.96 16.66 4.58
CA GLY A 182 20.77 17.51 4.43
C GLY A 182 20.88 18.61 3.37
N ASN A 183 22.00 18.75 2.66
CA ASN A 183 22.17 19.84 1.69
C ASN A 183 21.42 19.58 0.37
N VAL A 184 21.06 20.66 -0.31
CA VAL A 184 20.40 20.68 -1.62
C VAL A 184 21.28 21.45 -2.62
N ILE A 185 21.53 20.87 -3.80
CA ILE A 185 22.34 21.47 -4.87
C ILE A 185 21.46 21.82 -6.07
N LEU A 186 21.60 23.03 -6.60
CA LEU A 186 20.89 23.53 -7.79
C LEU A 186 21.72 23.34 -9.07
N PHE A 187 21.08 22.78 -10.10
CA PHE A 187 21.55 22.69 -11.49
C PHE A 187 20.40 22.99 -12.47
N HIS A 188 20.72 23.03 -13.75
CA HIS A 188 19.79 23.13 -14.87
C HIS A 188 20.13 22.12 -15.95
N PHE A 189 19.13 21.54 -16.62
CA PHE A 189 19.36 20.48 -17.62
C PHE A 189 20.22 20.92 -18.81
N GLY A 190 20.22 22.21 -19.15
CA GLY A 190 20.98 22.76 -20.27
C GLY A 190 21.92 23.90 -19.89
N GLY A 191 22.34 23.98 -18.63
CA GLY A 191 23.26 25.00 -18.16
C GLY A 191 24.67 24.84 -18.71
N LYS A 192 25.48 25.90 -18.60
CA LYS A 192 26.86 25.91 -19.12
C LYS A 192 27.76 25.00 -18.29
N GLY A 193 28.06 23.83 -18.85
CA GLY A 193 28.93 22.83 -18.24
C GLY A 193 28.23 22.01 -17.14
N SER A 194 26.89 21.93 -17.16
CA SER A 194 26.11 21.22 -16.14
C SER A 194 26.49 19.74 -16.05
N LEU A 195 26.71 19.06 -17.18
CA LEU A 195 27.13 17.66 -17.19
C LEU A 195 28.47 17.46 -16.48
N GLU A 196 29.47 18.31 -16.76
CA GLU A 196 30.78 18.25 -16.12
C GLU A 196 30.70 18.55 -14.63
N LEU A 197 29.90 19.55 -14.24
CA LEU A 197 29.69 19.92 -12.84
C LEU A 197 29.01 18.77 -12.06
N ILE A 198 27.87 18.25 -12.56
CA ILE A 198 27.14 17.14 -11.94
C ILE A 198 28.06 15.92 -11.82
N THR A 199 28.77 15.56 -12.89
CA THR A 199 29.67 14.39 -12.89
C THR A 199 30.77 14.54 -11.84
N GLY A 200 31.43 15.70 -11.79
CA GLY A 200 32.51 15.94 -10.84
C GLY A 200 32.03 15.99 -9.39
N ILE A 201 30.91 16.66 -9.14
CA ILE A 201 30.33 16.81 -7.80
C ILE A 201 29.84 15.46 -7.27
N VAL A 202 29.10 14.69 -8.08
CA VAL A 202 28.63 13.34 -7.71
C VAL A 202 29.80 12.47 -7.31
N ARG A 203 30.86 12.39 -8.13
CA ARG A 203 32.05 11.57 -7.82
C ARG A 203 32.73 12.02 -6.53
N GLY A 204 32.90 13.33 -6.32
CA GLY A 204 33.52 13.87 -5.11
C GLY A 204 32.71 13.56 -3.84
N LEU A 205 31.38 13.62 -3.93
CA LEU A 205 30.49 13.31 -2.82
C LEU A 205 30.41 11.80 -2.52
N GLN A 206 30.38 10.95 -3.55
CA GLN A 206 30.47 9.49 -3.39
C GLN A 206 31.76 9.09 -2.66
N GLN A 207 32.90 9.71 -2.97
CA GLN A 207 34.17 9.48 -2.26
C GLN A 207 34.10 9.87 -0.78
N ARG A 208 33.21 10.80 -0.43
CA ARG A 208 32.95 11.22 0.96
C ARG A 208 31.84 10.41 1.63
N GLY A 209 31.34 9.36 0.97
CA GLY A 209 30.32 8.45 1.51
C GLY A 209 28.90 9.01 1.50
N PHE A 210 28.61 10.03 0.69
CA PHE A 210 27.25 10.57 0.59
C PHE A 210 26.31 9.60 -0.15
N SER A 211 25.09 9.48 0.39
CA SER A 211 23.94 8.93 -0.30
C SER A 211 23.17 10.05 -1.00
N PHE A 212 22.79 9.82 -2.26
CA PHE A 212 21.97 10.75 -3.01
C PHE A 212 20.51 10.37 -2.83
N VAL A 213 19.69 11.36 -2.53
CA VAL A 213 18.28 11.19 -2.22
C VAL A 213 17.45 12.25 -2.93
N THR A 214 16.18 11.97 -3.20
CA THR A 214 15.24 12.98 -3.69
C THR A 214 14.83 13.93 -2.55
N LEU A 215 14.10 15.01 -2.84
CA LEU A 215 13.55 15.92 -1.84
C LEU A 215 12.50 15.23 -0.97
N LYS A 216 11.69 14.31 -1.54
CA LYS A 216 10.77 13.47 -0.75
C LYS A 216 11.53 12.75 0.35
N GLU A 217 12.61 12.06 -0.02
CA GLU A 217 13.45 11.30 0.90
C GLU A 217 14.26 12.18 1.88
N LEU A 218 14.78 13.32 1.40
CA LEU A 218 15.58 14.24 2.21
C LEU A 218 14.76 14.84 3.37
N TYR A 219 13.57 15.34 3.05
CA TYR A 219 12.66 15.97 4.02
C TYR A 219 11.75 14.97 4.75
N GLY A 220 11.82 13.68 4.41
CA GLY A 220 10.93 12.67 4.97
C GLY A 220 9.47 12.96 4.62
N TRP A 221 9.21 13.45 3.41
CA TRP A 221 7.87 13.54 2.86
C TRP A 221 7.36 12.12 2.68
N LYS A 222 6.48 11.73 3.60
CA LYS A 222 5.86 10.42 3.63
C LYS A 222 4.63 10.45 2.73
N ASP A 223 4.60 9.60 1.72
CA ASP A 223 3.40 9.44 0.90
C ASP A 223 2.24 8.99 1.77
N VAL A 224 1.05 9.54 1.52
CA VAL A 224 -0.16 9.08 2.20
C VAL A 224 -0.62 7.81 1.50
N ILE A 225 -0.46 6.66 2.17
CA ILE A 225 -0.98 5.39 1.72
C ILE A 225 -2.44 5.30 2.14
N ARG A 226 -3.32 5.21 1.14
CA ARG A 226 -4.75 5.01 1.33
C ARG A 226 -5.11 3.62 0.84
N GLY A 227 -5.99 2.96 1.58
CA GLY A 227 -6.42 1.63 1.22
C GLY A 227 -7.36 1.04 2.26
N GLY A 228 -7.57 -0.25 2.07
CA GLY A 228 -8.29 -1.06 3.02
C GLY A 228 -8.20 -2.51 2.60
N GLU A 229 -8.48 -3.39 3.55
CA GLU A 229 -8.30 -4.82 3.40
C GLU A 229 -9.29 -5.57 4.28
N SER A 230 -9.65 -6.79 3.87
CA SER A 230 -10.47 -7.70 4.67
C SER A 230 -9.98 -9.13 4.54
N GLY A 231 -9.92 -9.85 5.67
CA GLY A 231 -9.58 -11.27 5.67
C GLY A 231 -10.25 -12.05 6.79
N PRO A 232 -10.43 -13.38 6.62
CA PRO A 232 -10.94 -14.25 7.65
C PRO A 232 -9.88 -14.50 8.72
N GLY A 233 -10.29 -14.61 9.98
CA GLY A 233 -9.37 -14.96 11.06
C GLY A 233 -8.82 -16.39 10.92
N LEU A 234 -7.56 -16.60 11.30
CA LEU A 234 -6.86 -17.88 11.27
C LEU A 234 -7.59 -18.92 12.15
N GLY A 235 -7.98 -20.04 11.57
CA GLY A 235 -8.66 -21.12 12.31
C GLY A 235 -7.73 -22.06 13.05
N GLU A 236 -6.45 -22.08 12.69
CA GLU A 236 -5.44 -23.00 13.20
C GLU A 236 -4.10 -22.29 13.33
N LEU A 237 -3.43 -22.53 14.45
CA LEU A 237 -2.06 -22.06 14.72
C LEU A 237 -1.04 -23.00 14.04
N SER A 238 0.18 -22.51 13.80
CA SER A 238 1.25 -23.30 13.19
C SER A 238 2.62 -22.91 13.73
N THR A 239 3.59 -23.81 13.56
CA THR A 239 5.02 -23.54 13.81
C THR A 239 5.76 -23.11 12.55
N ARG A 240 5.11 -23.13 11.38
CA ARG A 240 5.70 -22.69 10.12
C ARG A 240 4.69 -21.99 9.22
N PHE A 241 5.14 -20.91 8.57
CA PHE A 241 4.36 -20.12 7.61
C PHE A 241 5.19 -19.70 6.40
N TYR A 242 4.55 -19.60 5.24
CA TYR A 242 5.11 -19.14 3.98
C TYR A 242 4.34 -17.91 3.49
N PHE A 243 5.08 -16.89 3.05
CA PHE A 243 4.57 -15.68 2.41
C PHE A 243 5.33 -15.47 1.09
N PRO A 244 4.83 -16.02 -0.03
CA PRO A 244 5.46 -15.91 -1.35
C PRO A 244 5.54 -14.49 -1.91
N GLU A 245 4.52 -13.66 -1.70
CA GLU A 245 4.54 -12.27 -2.12
C GLU A 245 5.34 -11.42 -1.13
N GLY A 246 5.99 -10.36 -1.62
CA GLY A 246 6.75 -9.43 -0.79
C GLY A 246 7.77 -8.61 -1.58
N SER A 247 8.09 -7.43 -1.06
CA SER A 247 9.01 -6.47 -1.68
C SER A 247 9.40 -5.40 -0.66
N THR A 248 10.68 -5.02 -0.66
CA THR A 248 11.18 -3.88 0.12
C THR A 248 11.79 -2.79 -0.77
N ARG A 249 11.37 -2.74 -2.04
CA ARG A 249 11.64 -1.62 -2.95
C ARG A 249 10.99 -0.34 -2.40
N PRO A 250 11.45 0.84 -2.85
CA PRO A 250 10.69 2.09 -2.69
C PRO A 250 9.22 1.90 -3.08
N GLY A 251 8.35 2.48 -2.26
CA GLY A 251 6.91 2.35 -2.45
C GLY A 251 6.30 1.06 -1.91
N PHE A 252 7.01 0.26 -1.11
CA PHE A 252 6.43 -0.87 -0.38
C PHE A 252 6.82 -0.82 1.09
N GLU A 253 5.88 -1.20 1.95
CA GLU A 253 6.12 -1.45 3.37
C GLU A 253 5.51 -2.80 3.73
N GLU A 254 6.36 -3.76 3.99
CA GLU A 254 5.96 -5.11 4.36
C GLU A 254 6.21 -5.35 5.86
N TRP A 255 5.22 -5.95 6.50
CA TRP A 255 5.19 -6.25 7.92
C TRP A 255 4.76 -7.71 8.13
N ILE A 256 5.45 -8.40 9.05
CA ILE A 256 5.04 -9.71 9.55
C ILE A 256 4.45 -9.53 10.95
N LEU A 257 3.21 -9.99 11.12
CA LEU A 257 2.35 -9.73 12.27
C LEU A 257 2.15 -11.06 12.98
N ALA A 258 2.82 -11.27 14.10
CA ALA A 258 2.81 -12.53 14.82
C ALA A 258 2.17 -12.37 16.20
N THR A 259 1.27 -13.28 16.54
CA THR A 259 0.57 -13.31 17.84
C THR A 259 0.75 -14.67 18.49
N ASN A 260 1.16 -14.68 19.76
CA ASN A 260 1.31 -15.89 20.55
C ASN A 260 0.16 -16.02 21.57
N PRO A 261 -0.94 -16.69 21.22
CA PRO A 261 -2.05 -16.91 22.15
C PRO A 261 -1.75 -18.01 23.21
N GLY A 262 -0.60 -18.69 23.10
CA GLY A 262 -0.23 -19.80 23.97
C GLY A 262 0.27 -19.39 25.34
N ASP A 263 0.64 -20.39 26.15
CA ASP A 263 1.15 -20.26 27.52
C ASP A 263 2.69 -20.32 27.62
N LYS A 264 3.36 -20.55 26.49
CA LYS A 264 4.82 -20.62 26.37
C LYS A 264 5.33 -19.56 25.43
N ALA A 265 6.49 -18.99 25.74
CA ALA A 265 7.13 -18.05 24.84
C ALA A 265 7.51 -18.73 23.51
N ALA A 266 7.34 -18.00 22.41
CA ALA A 266 7.67 -18.42 21.06
C ALA A 266 8.98 -17.76 20.62
N ASP A 267 9.95 -18.57 20.22
CA ASP A 267 11.16 -18.11 19.55
C ASP A 267 10.93 -18.24 18.03
N LEU A 268 11.14 -17.14 17.30
CA LEU A 268 10.85 -17.04 15.87
C LEU A 268 12.12 -16.90 15.06
N SER A 269 12.25 -17.71 14.02
CA SER A 269 13.23 -17.57 12.95
C SER A 269 12.53 -17.08 11.68
N LEU A 270 12.82 -15.85 11.25
CA LEU A 270 12.34 -15.31 9.99
C LEU A 270 13.44 -15.43 8.95
N HIS A 271 13.12 -16.13 7.86
CA HIS A 271 13.99 -16.35 6.71
C HIS A 271 13.48 -15.49 5.56
N PHE A 272 14.25 -14.46 5.20
CA PHE A 272 13.99 -13.58 4.07
C PHE A 272 14.83 -14.03 2.89
N LEU A 273 14.20 -14.34 1.77
CA LEU A 273 14.87 -14.84 0.58
C LEU A 273 14.56 -13.95 -0.62
N SER A 274 15.59 -13.63 -1.40
CA SER A 274 15.48 -12.90 -2.66
C SER A 274 16.58 -13.32 -3.65
N GLN A 275 16.54 -12.79 -4.87
CA GLN A 275 17.62 -12.96 -5.84
C GLN A 275 18.97 -12.42 -5.34
N GLN A 276 18.94 -11.47 -4.41
CA GLN A 276 20.14 -10.90 -3.77
C GLN A 276 20.62 -11.75 -2.56
N GLY A 277 20.07 -12.95 -2.35
CA GLY A 277 20.46 -13.89 -1.30
C GLY A 277 19.50 -13.97 -0.11
N LYS A 278 19.88 -14.80 0.87
CA LYS A 278 19.11 -15.09 2.09
C LYS A 278 19.58 -14.23 3.27
N SER A 279 18.64 -13.78 4.10
CA SER A 279 18.91 -13.14 5.39
C SER A 279 18.01 -13.73 6.48
N ASP A 280 18.60 -14.08 7.63
CA ASP A 280 17.89 -14.70 8.75
C ASP A 280 17.86 -13.73 9.95
N LYS A 281 16.68 -13.60 10.58
CA LYS A 281 16.48 -12.79 11.79
C LYS A 281 15.77 -13.61 12.87
N GLN A 282 16.07 -13.33 14.12
CA GLN A 282 15.49 -14.01 15.28
C GLN A 282 14.68 -13.03 16.11
N PHE A 283 13.52 -13.46 16.58
CA PHE A 283 12.64 -12.69 17.45
C PHE A 283 12.08 -13.59 18.55
N ARG A 284 11.48 -12.97 19.56
CA ARG A 284 10.81 -13.67 20.65
C ARG A 284 9.49 -12.99 20.95
N ILE A 285 8.46 -13.80 21.22
CA ILE A 285 7.14 -13.34 21.65
C ILE A 285 6.78 -14.07 22.93
N ASP A 286 6.56 -13.34 24.01
CA ASP A 286 6.11 -13.91 25.28
C ASP A 286 4.64 -14.42 25.19
N PRO A 287 4.19 -15.26 26.13
CA PRO A 287 2.80 -15.76 26.15
C PRO A 287 1.78 -14.62 26.18
N GLY A 288 0.75 -14.69 25.33
CA GLY A 288 -0.32 -13.69 25.25
C GLY A 288 0.06 -12.39 24.54
N GLU A 289 1.29 -12.28 24.02
CA GLU A 289 1.81 -11.08 23.37
C GLU A 289 1.76 -11.17 21.84
N ARG A 290 1.98 -10.01 21.21
CA ARG A 290 2.12 -9.86 19.76
C ARG A 290 3.36 -9.06 19.39
N ILE A 291 3.81 -9.20 18.15
CA ILE A 291 4.88 -8.39 17.57
C ILE A 291 4.56 -8.04 16.11
N SER A 292 4.92 -6.83 15.69
CA SER A 292 4.93 -6.39 14.30
C SER A 292 6.38 -6.21 13.86
N ILE A 293 6.81 -6.95 12.83
CA ILE A 293 8.18 -6.97 12.35
C ILE A 293 8.25 -6.28 10.99
N SER A 294 8.99 -5.17 10.89
CA SER A 294 9.24 -4.50 9.61
C SER A 294 10.21 -5.32 8.76
N VAL A 295 9.72 -5.80 7.61
CA VAL A 295 10.56 -6.51 6.64
C VAL A 295 11.51 -5.53 5.95
N ASN A 296 11.06 -4.30 5.69
CA ASN A 296 11.90 -3.24 5.11
C ASN A 296 13.12 -2.90 5.97
N GLU A 297 12.97 -2.85 7.30
CA GLU A 297 14.12 -2.65 8.20
C GLU A 297 15.02 -3.89 8.28
N ALA A 298 14.42 -5.09 8.24
CA ALA A 298 15.15 -6.34 8.32
C ALA A 298 16.02 -6.62 7.07
N VAL A 299 15.47 -6.30 5.88
CA VAL A 299 16.07 -6.55 4.57
C VAL A 299 15.75 -5.41 3.58
N PRO A 300 16.44 -4.27 3.64
CA PRO A 300 16.12 -3.11 2.81
C PRO A 300 16.52 -3.32 1.33
N TRP A 301 15.80 -2.66 0.42
CA TRP A 301 16.11 -2.55 -1.02
C TRP A 301 16.12 -3.87 -1.80
N ARG A 302 15.12 -4.71 -1.55
CA ARG A 302 14.97 -6.02 -2.19
C ARG A 302 13.78 -6.03 -3.11
N ASP A 303 14.07 -6.41 -4.35
CA ASP A 303 13.12 -6.38 -5.45
C ASP A 303 11.90 -7.28 -5.22
N ASP A 304 12.20 -8.55 -4.91
CA ASP A 304 11.24 -9.61 -4.70
C ASP A 304 11.70 -10.36 -3.46
N VAL A 305 10.94 -10.26 -2.37
CA VAL A 305 11.21 -10.95 -1.11
C VAL A 305 10.10 -11.94 -0.87
N TYR A 306 10.45 -13.15 -0.46
CA TYR A 306 9.49 -14.03 0.20
C TYR A 306 10.01 -14.39 1.59
N THR A 307 9.06 -14.55 2.50
CA THR A 307 9.35 -14.76 3.92
C THR A 307 8.88 -16.16 4.33
N VAL A 308 9.76 -16.89 5.01
CA VAL A 308 9.40 -18.12 5.73
C VAL A 308 9.57 -17.85 7.21
N VAL A 309 8.53 -18.13 7.99
CA VAL A 309 8.53 -17.95 9.45
C VAL A 309 8.53 -19.33 10.09
N ASP A 310 9.50 -19.60 10.94
CA ASP A 310 9.57 -20.77 11.82
C ASP A 310 9.39 -20.33 13.28
N ALA A 311 8.61 -21.08 14.05
CA ALA A 311 8.32 -20.80 15.45
C ALA A 311 8.54 -22.04 16.32
N SER A 312 9.03 -21.85 17.55
CA SER A 312 9.25 -22.95 18.50
C SER A 312 7.97 -23.55 19.09
N VAL A 313 6.84 -22.82 19.02
CA VAL A 313 5.49 -23.25 19.42
C VAL A 313 4.45 -22.75 18.41
N PRO A 314 3.25 -23.36 18.33
CA PRO A 314 2.21 -22.88 17.45
C PRO A 314 1.77 -21.45 17.78
N ILE A 315 1.80 -20.56 16.79
CA ILE A 315 1.37 -19.16 16.88
C ILE A 315 0.47 -18.80 15.69
N GLY A 316 -0.07 -17.58 15.66
CA GLY A 316 -0.70 -17.00 14.47
C GLY A 316 0.25 -16.03 13.78
N VAL A 317 0.27 -16.05 12.44
CA VAL A 317 1.05 -15.09 11.64
C VAL A 317 0.26 -14.63 10.42
N GLU A 318 0.16 -13.32 10.27
CA GLU A 318 -0.33 -12.64 9.07
C GLU A 318 0.79 -11.76 8.50
N ARG A 319 0.65 -11.34 7.24
CA ARG A 319 1.51 -10.33 6.60
C ARG A 319 0.64 -9.17 6.18
N MET A 320 1.09 -7.96 6.48
CA MET A 320 0.54 -6.73 5.92
C MET A 320 1.55 -6.13 4.95
N LEU A 321 1.12 -5.87 3.72
CA LEU A 321 1.92 -5.22 2.69
C LEU A 321 1.20 -3.93 2.29
N TYR A 322 1.75 -2.78 2.66
CA TYR A 322 1.34 -1.49 2.12
C TYR A 322 2.16 -1.17 0.87
N PHE A 323 1.56 -0.44 -0.05
CA PHE A 323 2.25 -0.03 -1.26
C PHE A 323 1.78 1.35 -1.73
N ASN A 324 2.71 2.08 -2.31
CA ASN A 324 2.51 3.26 -3.12
C ASN A 324 3.52 3.23 -4.27
N ARG A 325 3.09 2.75 -5.44
CA ARG A 325 3.97 2.62 -6.61
C ARG A 325 3.94 3.85 -7.53
N GLY A 326 3.38 4.97 -7.08
CA GLY A 326 3.12 6.13 -7.94
C GLY A 326 2.01 5.87 -8.95
N HIS A 327 1.74 6.85 -9.82
CA HIS A 327 0.68 6.78 -10.85
C HIS A 327 -0.73 6.41 -10.31
N GLY A 328 -0.99 6.74 -9.05
CA GLY A 328 -2.23 6.43 -8.36
C GLY A 328 -2.25 5.08 -7.63
N PHE A 329 -1.36 4.11 -7.90
CA PHE A 329 -1.43 2.78 -7.27
C PHE A 329 -0.95 2.77 -5.81
N SER A 330 -1.86 3.08 -4.89
CA SER A 330 -1.68 2.89 -3.45
C SER A 330 -2.67 1.88 -2.86
N GLY A 331 -2.32 1.27 -1.73
CA GLY A 331 -3.22 0.36 -1.03
C GLY A 331 -2.50 -0.44 0.03
N GLY A 332 -3.16 -1.50 0.46
CA GLY A 332 -2.55 -2.49 1.34
C GLY A 332 -3.17 -3.84 1.12
N SER A 333 -2.47 -4.85 1.60
CA SER A 333 -2.79 -6.24 1.36
C SER A 333 -2.49 -7.08 2.58
N LEU A 334 -3.47 -7.86 3.02
CA LEU A 334 -3.33 -8.78 4.15
C LEU A 334 -3.30 -10.21 3.63
N GLY A 335 -2.20 -10.90 3.92
CA GLY A 335 -2.06 -12.34 3.67
C GLY A 335 -2.05 -13.13 4.97
N ALA A 336 -2.94 -14.11 5.11
CA ALA A 336 -2.78 -15.16 6.12
C ALA A 336 -1.58 -16.05 5.76
N GLY A 337 -0.73 -16.39 6.73
CA GLY A 337 0.42 -17.26 6.47
C GLY A 337 0.00 -18.65 6.00
N GLN A 338 0.48 -19.08 4.84
CA GLN A 338 0.24 -20.43 4.35
C GLN A 338 1.11 -21.41 5.13
N ARG A 339 0.51 -22.48 5.67
CA ARG A 339 1.18 -23.36 6.65
C ARG A 339 1.96 -24.50 6.01
N GLU A 340 1.56 -24.86 4.80
CA GLU A 340 2.18 -25.91 3.99
C GLU A 340 1.99 -25.60 2.50
N GLY A 341 2.76 -26.29 1.66
CA GLY A 341 2.56 -26.25 0.22
C GLY A 341 1.47 -27.22 -0.24
N SER A 342 0.86 -26.95 -1.39
CA SER A 342 -0.12 -27.82 -2.05
C SER A 342 0.29 -28.07 -3.50
N ARG A 343 -0.13 -29.21 -4.05
CA ARG A 343 0.02 -29.52 -5.49
C ARG A 343 -1.04 -28.86 -6.36
N ARG A 344 -2.04 -28.21 -5.74
CA ARG A 344 -3.14 -27.53 -6.42
C ARG A 344 -3.49 -26.24 -5.71
N TYR A 345 -3.71 -25.21 -6.50
CA TYR A 345 -4.29 -23.94 -6.04
C TYR A 345 -5.37 -23.48 -6.99
N TYR A 346 -6.32 -22.72 -6.44
CA TYR A 346 -7.44 -22.16 -7.18
C TYR A 346 -7.67 -20.70 -6.76
N PHE A 347 -8.00 -19.88 -7.75
CA PHE A 347 -8.37 -18.47 -7.59
C PHE A 347 -9.68 -18.26 -8.33
N ALA A 348 -10.72 -17.75 -7.65
CA ALA A 348 -12.02 -17.44 -8.25
C ALA A 348 -12.07 -16.01 -8.79
N GLU A 349 -11.38 -15.09 -8.12
CA GLU A 349 -11.18 -13.69 -8.50
C GLU A 349 -9.92 -13.54 -9.37
N GLY A 350 -9.91 -12.47 -10.16
CA GLY A 350 -8.85 -12.07 -11.07
C GLY A 350 -9.42 -11.25 -12.23
N SER A 351 -8.64 -10.29 -12.73
CA SER A 351 -9.02 -9.46 -13.87
C SER A 351 -7.80 -9.01 -14.66
N THR A 352 -7.94 -9.10 -15.97
CA THR A 352 -6.98 -8.61 -16.97
C THR A 352 -7.59 -7.52 -17.84
N ARG A 353 -8.75 -6.98 -17.44
CA ARG A 353 -9.43 -5.87 -18.12
C ARG A 353 -8.54 -4.62 -18.16
N PRO A 354 -8.81 -3.66 -19.06
CA PRO A 354 -8.17 -2.35 -19.00
C PRO A 354 -8.27 -1.77 -17.59
N GLY A 355 -7.14 -1.25 -17.08
CA GLY A 355 -7.03 -0.75 -15.71
C GLY A 355 -6.64 -1.81 -14.68
N PHE A 356 -6.57 -3.10 -15.01
CA PHE A 356 -6.17 -4.18 -14.09
C PHE A 356 -4.87 -4.85 -14.53
N GLN A 357 -3.98 -5.08 -13.57
CA GLN A 357 -2.75 -5.84 -13.70
C GLN A 357 -2.71 -6.94 -12.65
N GLU A 358 -2.86 -8.18 -13.10
CA GLU A 358 -2.84 -9.35 -12.25
C GLU A 358 -1.49 -10.09 -12.37
N TRP A 359 -0.95 -10.50 -11.24
CA TRP A 359 0.34 -11.14 -11.09
C TRP A 359 0.17 -12.43 -10.29
N LEU A 360 0.66 -13.54 -10.84
CA LEU A 360 0.73 -14.81 -10.15
C LEU A 360 2.12 -14.96 -9.52
N VAL A 361 2.15 -15.23 -8.22
CA VAL A 361 3.36 -15.52 -7.45
C VAL A 361 3.38 -16.98 -7.03
N VAL A 362 4.45 -17.69 -7.36
CA VAL A 362 4.63 -19.11 -7.03
C VAL A 362 5.98 -19.33 -6.39
N LEU A 363 5.96 -19.87 -5.16
CA LEU A 363 7.12 -20.34 -4.43
C LEU A 363 7.19 -21.86 -4.50
N ASN A 364 8.36 -22.39 -4.84
CA ASN A 364 8.71 -23.78 -4.63
C ASN A 364 9.51 -23.92 -3.32
N PRO A 365 8.91 -24.41 -2.22
CA PRO A 365 9.59 -24.57 -0.95
C PRO A 365 10.55 -25.78 -0.92
N SER A 366 10.63 -26.58 -1.98
CA SER A 366 11.57 -27.72 -2.04
C SER A 366 13.02 -27.22 -1.98
N PRO A 367 13.88 -27.79 -1.12
CA PRO A 367 15.28 -27.39 -0.98
C PRO A 367 16.16 -27.89 -2.13
N SER A 368 15.73 -28.92 -2.87
CA SER A 368 16.58 -29.63 -3.82
C SER A 368 15.95 -29.91 -5.17
N GLU A 369 14.63 -29.88 -5.29
CA GLU A 369 13.94 -30.30 -6.51
C GLU A 369 13.25 -29.13 -7.20
N ARG A 370 13.40 -29.07 -8.52
CA ARG A 370 12.65 -28.18 -9.42
C ARG A 370 11.28 -28.79 -9.70
N THR A 371 10.27 -27.96 -9.95
CA THR A 371 8.94 -28.43 -10.35
C THR A 371 8.39 -27.67 -11.55
N ALA A 372 7.64 -28.37 -12.39
CA ALA A 372 6.80 -27.77 -13.41
C ALA A 372 5.44 -27.37 -12.80
N VAL A 373 4.99 -26.16 -13.12
CA VAL A 373 3.74 -25.59 -12.62
C VAL A 373 2.87 -25.28 -13.83
N LYS A 374 1.77 -26.01 -14.00
CA LYS A 374 0.77 -25.74 -15.02
C LYS A 374 -0.25 -24.74 -14.48
N VAL A 375 -0.44 -23.64 -15.19
CA VAL A 375 -1.42 -22.59 -14.90
C VAL A 375 -2.50 -22.64 -15.97
N GLU A 376 -3.74 -22.90 -15.56
CA GLU A 376 -4.92 -22.87 -16.43
C GLU A 376 -5.76 -21.64 -16.06
N ILE A 377 -6.09 -20.81 -17.05
CA ILE A 377 -6.75 -19.51 -16.87
C ILE A 377 -8.10 -19.56 -17.59
N PHE A 378 -9.17 -19.22 -16.87
CA PHE A 378 -10.56 -19.37 -17.28
C PHE A 378 -11.22 -17.99 -17.33
N GLY A 379 -11.56 -17.51 -18.54
CA GLY A 379 -12.40 -16.33 -18.72
C GLY A 379 -13.88 -16.71 -18.83
N GLU A 380 -14.78 -15.78 -18.50
CA GLU A 380 -16.22 -16.03 -18.57
C GLU A 380 -16.69 -16.21 -20.03
N GLY A 381 -17.23 -17.39 -20.36
CA GLY A 381 -17.62 -17.74 -21.73
C GLY A 381 -16.45 -17.96 -22.69
N GLN A 382 -15.21 -17.94 -22.21
CA GLN A 382 -14.01 -18.08 -23.02
C GLN A 382 -13.43 -19.51 -22.98
N THR A 383 -12.62 -19.85 -23.98
CA THR A 383 -11.86 -21.10 -23.96
C THR A 383 -10.71 -20.99 -22.95
N PRO A 384 -10.50 -21.96 -22.06
CA PRO A 384 -9.40 -21.90 -21.10
C PRO A 384 -8.04 -21.82 -21.78
N GLN A 385 -7.19 -20.91 -21.32
CA GLN A 385 -5.82 -20.77 -21.78
C GLN A 385 -4.86 -21.43 -20.79
N THR A 386 -3.68 -21.85 -21.23
CA THR A 386 -2.73 -22.60 -20.39
C THR A 386 -1.31 -22.08 -20.58
N ALA A 387 -0.61 -21.89 -19.47
CA ALA A 387 0.82 -21.65 -19.42
C ALA A 387 1.52 -22.74 -18.58
N THR A 388 2.80 -22.99 -18.87
CA THR A 388 3.65 -23.84 -18.03
C THR A 388 4.83 -23.02 -17.56
N LEU A 389 5.01 -23.01 -16.24
CA LEU A 389 6.11 -22.34 -15.57
C LEU A 389 7.05 -23.41 -15.00
N THR A 390 8.32 -23.06 -14.82
CA THR A 390 9.29 -23.93 -14.17
C THR A 390 9.89 -23.20 -13.01
N VAL A 391 9.80 -23.79 -11.81
CA VAL A 391 10.22 -23.17 -10.55
C VAL A 391 11.31 -24.04 -9.93
N GLY A 392 12.51 -23.50 -9.80
CA GLY A 392 13.66 -24.14 -9.18
C GLY A 392 13.49 -24.34 -7.67
N PRO A 393 14.45 -25.04 -7.03
CA PRO A 393 14.42 -25.24 -5.59
C PRO A 393 14.59 -23.92 -4.84
N LEU A 394 13.80 -23.70 -3.79
CA LEU A 394 13.76 -22.43 -3.02
C LEU A 394 13.66 -21.21 -3.94
N GLU A 395 12.95 -21.33 -5.05
CA GLU A 395 12.76 -20.24 -6.00
C GLU A 395 11.33 -19.73 -5.89
N ARG A 396 11.19 -18.41 -5.91
CA ARG A 396 9.94 -17.71 -6.18
C ARG A 396 9.97 -17.18 -7.59
N ILE A 397 8.89 -17.40 -8.34
CA ILE A 397 8.64 -16.71 -9.60
C ILE A 397 7.42 -15.81 -9.49
N THR A 398 7.46 -14.70 -10.23
CA THR A 398 6.33 -13.79 -10.40
C THR A 398 6.09 -13.57 -11.88
N LYS A 399 4.84 -13.74 -12.31
CA LYS A 399 4.45 -13.66 -13.71
C LYS A 399 3.16 -12.89 -13.88
N GLN A 400 3.14 -11.97 -14.82
CA GLN A 400 1.95 -11.19 -15.12
C GLN A 400 0.94 -12.04 -15.87
N VAL A 401 -0.24 -12.23 -15.30
CA VAL A 401 -1.33 -13.01 -15.89
C VAL A 401 -1.84 -12.34 -17.16
N ASN A 402 -1.82 -11.00 -17.22
CA ASN A 402 -2.17 -10.25 -18.43
C ASN A 402 -1.34 -10.66 -19.65
N GLU A 403 -0.08 -11.09 -19.47
CA GLU A 403 0.79 -11.50 -20.57
C GLU A 403 0.63 -12.97 -20.95
N MET A 404 -0.02 -13.77 -20.09
CA MET A 404 -0.25 -15.20 -20.33
C MET A 404 -1.45 -15.49 -21.24
N ILE A 405 -2.31 -14.49 -21.47
CA ILE A 405 -3.56 -14.66 -22.20
C ILE A 405 -3.74 -13.63 -23.31
N SER A 406 -4.36 -14.06 -24.41
CA SER A 406 -4.70 -13.18 -25.54
C SER A 406 -5.99 -12.40 -25.29
N GLU A 407 -7.06 -13.09 -24.89
CA GLU A 407 -8.35 -12.50 -24.56
C GLU A 407 -8.34 -11.89 -23.15
N LYS A 408 -8.70 -10.60 -23.04
CA LYS A 408 -8.76 -9.87 -21.77
C LYS A 408 -10.15 -9.97 -21.15
N GLY A 409 -10.23 -9.91 -19.83
CA GLY A 409 -11.48 -10.02 -19.10
C GLY A 409 -11.26 -10.39 -17.64
N ASP A 410 -12.34 -10.69 -16.94
CA ASP A 410 -12.26 -11.30 -15.61
C ASP A 410 -11.89 -12.77 -15.75
N VAL A 411 -11.00 -13.22 -14.87
CA VAL A 411 -10.41 -14.54 -14.94
C VAL A 411 -10.48 -15.27 -13.61
N SER A 412 -10.40 -16.60 -13.69
CA SER A 412 -10.15 -17.50 -12.57
C SER A 412 -8.98 -18.40 -12.95
N MET A 413 -8.26 -18.94 -11.97
CA MET A 413 -7.10 -19.78 -12.22
C MET A 413 -7.19 -21.12 -11.51
N ARG A 414 -6.68 -22.16 -12.18
CA ARG A 414 -6.33 -23.45 -11.59
C ARG A 414 -4.85 -23.70 -11.80
N ILE A 415 -4.13 -23.91 -10.72
CA ILE A 415 -2.69 -24.19 -10.72
C ILE A 415 -2.50 -25.65 -10.29
N THR A 416 -1.63 -26.35 -11.00
CA THR A 416 -1.24 -27.72 -10.66
C THR A 416 0.26 -27.91 -10.79
N SER A 417 0.86 -28.68 -9.89
CA SER A 417 2.30 -28.94 -9.86
C SER A 417 2.62 -30.36 -9.42
N GLU A 418 3.82 -30.81 -9.73
CA GLU A 418 4.31 -32.15 -9.33
C GLU A 418 4.76 -32.16 -7.86
N LEU A 419 5.36 -31.07 -7.40
CA LEU A 419 5.74 -30.86 -6.00
C LEU A 419 4.77 -29.89 -5.32
N PRO A 420 4.59 -29.99 -3.99
CA PRO A 420 3.88 -28.95 -3.24
C PRO A 420 4.55 -27.58 -3.45
N ILE A 421 3.76 -26.60 -3.87
CA ILE A 421 4.15 -25.19 -4.02
C ILE A 421 3.34 -24.31 -3.07
N VAL A 422 3.68 -23.04 -2.96
CA VAL A 422 2.87 -22.02 -2.27
C VAL A 422 2.53 -20.94 -3.30
N ALA A 423 1.27 -20.56 -3.42
CA ALA A 423 0.82 -19.65 -4.47
C ALA A 423 -0.05 -18.51 -3.94
N GLU A 424 0.21 -17.30 -4.44
CA GLU A 424 -0.55 -16.08 -4.17
C GLU A 424 -0.80 -15.33 -5.49
N ARG A 425 -1.82 -14.48 -5.50
CA ARG A 425 -2.15 -13.57 -6.60
C ARG A 425 -2.10 -12.15 -6.09
N SER A 426 -1.35 -11.27 -6.76
CA SER A 426 -1.44 -9.82 -6.55
C SER A 426 -2.17 -9.16 -7.71
N GLN A 427 -3.04 -8.21 -7.42
CA GLN A 427 -3.77 -7.46 -8.42
C GLN A 427 -3.64 -5.97 -8.13
N TYR A 428 -3.17 -5.20 -9.11
CA TYR A 428 -3.09 -3.73 -9.08
C TYR A 428 -4.10 -3.19 -10.06
N PHE A 429 -4.88 -2.20 -9.64
CA PHE A 429 -6.00 -1.74 -10.46
C PHE A 429 -6.28 -0.25 -10.34
N THR A 430 -6.94 0.26 -11.38
CA THR A 430 -7.71 1.50 -11.36
C THR A 430 -9.15 1.15 -11.72
N TYR A 431 -9.93 0.85 -10.68
CA TYR A 431 -11.33 0.48 -10.80
C TYR A 431 -12.17 1.68 -11.26
N ASP A 432 -13.08 1.43 -12.20
CA ASP A 432 -13.90 2.43 -12.90
C ASP A 432 -13.11 3.65 -13.42
N GLY A 433 -11.84 3.42 -13.81
CA GLY A 433 -10.94 4.43 -14.37
C GLY A 433 -10.50 5.54 -13.40
N SER A 434 -10.92 5.48 -12.12
CA SER A 434 -10.67 6.57 -11.16
C SER A 434 -10.32 6.12 -9.73
N ILE A 435 -10.60 4.88 -9.36
CA ILE A 435 -10.36 4.35 -8.01
C ILE A 435 -9.12 3.46 -8.05
N PRO A 436 -7.95 3.95 -7.66
CA PRO A 436 -6.79 3.08 -7.60
C PRO A 436 -6.87 2.14 -6.41
N GLY A 437 -6.20 0.99 -6.54
CA GLY A 437 -6.00 0.06 -5.43
C GLY A 437 -5.08 -1.08 -5.82
N ALA A 438 -4.79 -1.92 -4.84
CA ALA A 438 -4.27 -3.25 -5.09
C ALA A 438 -4.66 -4.17 -3.92
N HIS A 439 -4.54 -5.48 -4.14
CA HIS A 439 -4.64 -6.47 -3.08
C HIS A 439 -3.84 -7.72 -3.45
N THR A 440 -3.52 -8.56 -2.46
CA THR A 440 -2.98 -9.91 -2.67
C THR A 440 -3.94 -10.92 -2.05
N GLY A 441 -4.19 -12.03 -2.72
CA GLY A 441 -4.96 -13.15 -2.19
C GLY A 441 -4.14 -14.43 -2.21
N SER A 442 -4.22 -15.22 -1.14
CA SER A 442 -3.70 -16.59 -1.13
C SER A 442 -4.63 -17.50 -1.93
N GLY A 443 -4.06 -18.43 -2.71
CA GLY A 443 -4.87 -19.40 -3.44
C GLY A 443 -5.54 -20.41 -2.51
N SER A 444 -6.75 -20.86 -2.84
CA SER A 444 -7.35 -21.99 -2.13
C SER A 444 -6.69 -23.29 -2.55
N SER A 445 -6.31 -24.15 -1.61
CA SER A 445 -5.73 -25.47 -1.91
C SER A 445 -6.75 -26.50 -2.38
N ALA A 446 -8.05 -26.24 -2.17
CA ALA A 446 -9.14 -27.12 -2.59
C ALA A 446 -10.45 -26.36 -2.87
N PRO A 447 -11.28 -26.85 -3.80
CA PRO A 447 -12.67 -26.43 -3.91
C PRO A 447 -13.53 -27.10 -2.83
N HIS A 448 -14.60 -26.43 -2.42
CA HIS A 448 -15.54 -26.88 -1.39
C HIS A 448 -17.00 -26.67 -1.81
N ASN A 449 -17.91 -27.42 -1.18
CA ASN A 449 -19.35 -27.32 -1.40
C ASN A 449 -20.00 -26.19 -0.60
N GLU A 450 -19.33 -25.68 0.43
CA GLU A 450 -19.82 -24.57 1.25
C GLU A 450 -18.75 -23.49 1.39
N TRP A 451 -19.19 -22.24 1.35
CA TRP A 451 -18.32 -21.07 1.53
C TRP A 451 -19.04 -20.00 2.33
N TYR A 452 -18.29 -19.32 3.19
CA TYR A 452 -18.81 -18.35 4.15
C TYR A 452 -17.99 -17.08 4.16
N PHE A 453 -18.70 -15.95 4.29
CA PHE A 453 -18.15 -14.60 4.41
C PHE A 453 -18.95 -13.85 5.46
N ALA A 454 -18.29 -13.25 6.45
CA ALA A 454 -18.94 -12.46 7.50
C ALA A 454 -19.04 -10.97 7.14
N GLU A 455 -18.02 -10.43 6.47
CA GLU A 455 -17.93 -9.02 6.08
C GLU A 455 -18.73 -8.77 4.78
N GLY A 456 -19.17 -7.52 4.58
CA GLY A 456 -19.98 -7.13 3.44
C GLY A 456 -20.86 -5.93 3.76
N THR A 457 -20.85 -4.93 2.89
CA THR A 457 -21.70 -3.74 3.01
C THR A 457 -22.13 -3.20 1.64
N THR A 458 -23.35 -2.66 1.55
CA THR A 458 -23.88 -1.92 0.40
C THR A 458 -24.02 -0.42 0.71
N ARG A 459 -23.27 0.06 1.72
CA ARG A 459 -23.14 1.49 2.01
C ARG A 459 -22.71 2.25 0.77
N ASN A 460 -23.15 3.50 0.69
CA ASN A 460 -22.80 4.37 -0.42
C ASN A 460 -21.26 4.38 -0.61
N LEU A 461 -20.81 4.31 -1.86
CA LEU A 461 -19.40 4.30 -2.26
C LEU A 461 -18.64 2.97 -2.00
N PHE A 462 -19.36 1.88 -1.71
CA PHE A 462 -18.81 0.52 -1.66
C PHE A 462 -19.48 -0.34 -2.73
N GLU A 463 -18.70 -0.98 -3.59
CA GLU A 463 -19.18 -1.89 -4.63
C GLU A 463 -18.60 -3.28 -4.37
N SER A 464 -19.45 -4.26 -4.07
CA SER A 464 -19.03 -5.62 -3.72
C SER A 464 -19.39 -6.65 -4.79
N TYR A 465 -18.46 -7.54 -5.07
CA TYR A 465 -18.59 -8.59 -6.06
C TYR A 465 -18.29 -9.96 -5.46
N LEU A 466 -19.20 -10.91 -5.68
CA LEU A 466 -18.97 -12.31 -5.33
C LEU A 466 -18.50 -13.07 -6.57
N THR A 467 -17.28 -13.59 -6.54
CA THR A 467 -16.67 -14.32 -7.64
C THR A 467 -16.69 -15.81 -7.36
N LEU A 468 -17.19 -16.58 -8.32
CA LEU A 468 -17.38 -18.02 -8.21
C LEU A 468 -16.64 -18.72 -9.35
N PHE A 469 -15.95 -19.82 -9.04
CA PHE A 469 -15.29 -20.66 -10.02
C PHE A 469 -15.66 -22.13 -9.82
N ASN A 470 -16.16 -22.77 -10.87
CA ASN A 470 -16.41 -24.20 -10.91
C ASN A 470 -15.26 -24.93 -11.63
N PRO A 471 -14.31 -25.54 -10.90
CA PRO A 471 -13.22 -26.28 -11.52
C PRO A 471 -13.63 -27.68 -12.02
N CYS A 472 -14.88 -28.10 -11.81
CA CYS A 472 -15.39 -29.41 -12.23
C CYS A 472 -15.74 -29.44 -13.71
N ARG A 473 -15.80 -30.66 -14.27
CA ARG A 473 -16.17 -30.92 -15.67
C ARG A 473 -17.68 -30.97 -15.92
N TYR A 474 -18.49 -30.68 -14.90
CA TYR A 474 -19.95 -30.67 -14.98
C TYR A 474 -20.48 -29.35 -14.39
N PRO A 475 -21.58 -28.81 -14.93
CA PRO A 475 -22.25 -27.65 -14.35
C PRO A 475 -22.79 -28.00 -12.96
N THR A 476 -22.95 -26.97 -12.12
CA THR A 476 -23.51 -27.12 -10.78
C THR A 476 -24.45 -25.97 -10.45
N LEU A 477 -25.41 -26.24 -9.57
CA LEU A 477 -26.23 -25.18 -8.97
C LEU A 477 -25.54 -24.68 -7.71
N VAL A 478 -25.50 -23.36 -7.57
CA VAL A 478 -25.02 -22.67 -6.37
C VAL A 478 -26.18 -21.89 -5.77
N LYS A 479 -26.48 -22.17 -4.51
CA LYS A 479 -27.43 -21.45 -3.68
C LYS A 479 -26.65 -20.42 -2.86
N ALA A 480 -26.88 -19.14 -3.11
CA ALA A 480 -26.33 -18.04 -2.33
C ALA A 480 -27.39 -17.54 -1.34
N MET A 481 -27.07 -17.61 -0.05
CA MET A 481 -27.87 -17.05 1.04
C MET A 481 -27.17 -15.80 1.56
N LEU A 482 -27.90 -14.69 1.57
CA LEU A 482 -27.39 -13.35 1.84
C LEU A 482 -28.15 -12.75 3.02
N PRO A 483 -27.84 -13.14 4.27
CA PRO A 483 -28.42 -12.52 5.45
C PRO A 483 -28.03 -11.04 5.56
N VAL A 484 -29.01 -10.20 5.85
CA VAL A 484 -28.87 -8.75 5.99
C VAL A 484 -29.01 -8.37 7.46
N ALA A 485 -28.10 -7.55 7.98
CA ALA A 485 -28.11 -7.09 9.36
C ALA A 485 -29.44 -6.35 9.66
N GLY A 486 -30.19 -6.86 10.65
CA GLY A 486 -31.50 -6.30 11.03
C GLY A 486 -32.60 -6.43 9.97
N GLY A 487 -32.36 -7.18 8.89
CA GLY A 487 -33.29 -7.34 7.76
C GLY A 487 -33.59 -8.80 7.42
N GLU A 488 -34.34 -9.01 6.33
CA GLU A 488 -34.64 -10.35 5.83
C GLU A 488 -33.47 -10.93 5.03
N MET A 489 -33.25 -12.24 5.18
CA MET A 489 -32.29 -12.99 4.37
C MET A 489 -32.78 -13.05 2.91
N ARG A 490 -31.91 -12.69 1.98
CA ARG A 490 -32.14 -12.92 0.55
C ARG A 490 -31.52 -14.23 0.09
N GLN A 491 -32.07 -14.80 -0.98
CA GLN A 491 -31.59 -16.06 -1.52
C GLN A 491 -31.60 -16.02 -3.05
N GLU A 492 -30.48 -16.38 -3.64
CA GLU A 492 -30.31 -16.52 -5.09
C GLU A 492 -29.89 -17.95 -5.43
N VAL A 493 -30.40 -18.48 -6.53
CA VAL A 493 -29.95 -19.77 -7.08
C VAL A 493 -29.44 -19.52 -8.48
N LEU A 494 -28.19 -19.86 -8.72
CA LEU A 494 -27.53 -19.68 -10.00
C LEU A 494 -26.95 -20.99 -10.53
N GLU A 495 -27.02 -21.14 -11.84
CA GLU A 495 -26.24 -22.16 -12.55
C GLU A 495 -24.82 -21.65 -12.77
N LEU A 496 -23.84 -22.49 -12.46
CA LEU A 496 -22.43 -22.27 -12.69
C LEU A 496 -21.89 -23.38 -13.59
N GLY A 497 -21.57 -23.02 -14.84
CA GLY A 497 -21.15 -23.95 -15.89
C GLY A 497 -19.90 -24.76 -15.54
N ALA A 498 -19.68 -25.87 -16.25
CA ALA A 498 -18.46 -26.68 -16.12
C ALA A 498 -17.22 -25.88 -16.55
N LEU A 499 -16.16 -25.87 -15.74
CA LEU A 499 -14.94 -25.12 -16.02
C LEU A 499 -15.21 -23.63 -16.32
N GLN A 500 -16.23 -23.05 -15.67
CA GLN A 500 -16.64 -21.67 -15.86
C GLN A 500 -16.54 -20.91 -14.54
N ARG A 501 -16.39 -19.59 -14.70
CA ARG A 501 -16.51 -18.62 -13.62
C ARG A 501 -17.78 -17.79 -13.77
N LYS A 502 -18.19 -17.14 -12.69
CA LYS A 502 -19.28 -16.16 -12.68
C LYS A 502 -19.05 -15.12 -11.61
N THR A 503 -19.38 -13.86 -11.89
CA THR A 503 -19.31 -12.77 -10.92
C THR A 503 -20.70 -12.18 -10.68
N LEU A 504 -21.08 -12.00 -9.42
CA LEU A 504 -22.33 -11.35 -9.03
C LEU A 504 -22.01 -9.98 -8.43
N HIS A 505 -22.66 -8.94 -8.93
CA HIS A 505 -22.59 -7.62 -8.32
C HIS A 505 -23.59 -7.53 -7.16
N LEU A 506 -23.14 -7.72 -5.92
CA LEU A 506 -24.02 -7.93 -4.76
C LEU A 506 -24.92 -6.73 -4.45
N ASN A 507 -24.48 -5.51 -4.80
CA ASN A 507 -25.25 -4.28 -4.62
C ASN A 507 -26.58 -4.28 -5.40
N GLU A 508 -26.70 -5.06 -6.48
CA GLU A 508 -27.94 -5.18 -7.25
C GLU A 508 -28.96 -6.12 -6.59
N TYR A 509 -28.50 -7.02 -5.73
CA TYR A 509 -29.32 -8.04 -5.09
C TYR A 509 -29.77 -7.65 -3.68
N LEU A 510 -29.09 -6.67 -3.05
CA LEU A 510 -29.26 -6.33 -1.64
C LEU A 510 -29.87 -4.93 -1.46
N PRO A 511 -30.51 -4.66 -0.31
CA PRO A 511 -30.94 -3.30 0.03
C PRO A 511 -29.75 -2.34 0.03
N LYS A 512 -29.99 -1.07 -0.28
CA LYS A 512 -28.98 -0.01 -0.12
C LYS A 512 -28.67 0.23 1.36
N ASP A 513 -27.44 0.66 1.64
CA ASP A 513 -27.02 1.08 2.98
C ASP A 513 -27.16 -0.02 4.05
N ALA A 514 -26.83 -1.25 3.67
CA ALA A 514 -27.03 -2.43 4.51
C ALA A 514 -25.74 -3.25 4.67
N ASP A 515 -25.56 -3.79 5.87
CA ASP A 515 -24.53 -4.76 6.20
C ASP A 515 -25.05 -6.17 5.89
N TYR A 516 -24.23 -7.02 5.26
CA TYR A 516 -24.61 -8.38 4.90
C TYR A 516 -23.50 -9.39 5.19
N SER A 517 -23.84 -10.66 5.08
CA SER A 517 -22.89 -11.79 5.06
C SER A 517 -23.27 -12.72 3.90
N VAL A 518 -22.42 -13.68 3.55
CA VAL A 518 -22.69 -14.63 2.46
C VAL A 518 -22.49 -16.05 2.96
N HIS A 519 -23.44 -16.92 2.65
CA HIS A 519 -23.34 -18.38 2.80
C HIS A 519 -23.70 -19.02 1.46
N LEU A 520 -22.73 -19.74 0.87
CA LEU A 520 -22.91 -20.48 -0.37
C LEU A 520 -23.04 -21.97 -0.10
N GLN A 521 -23.93 -22.62 -0.84
CA GLN A 521 -24.03 -24.08 -0.93
C GLN A 521 -24.06 -24.50 -2.38
N SER A 522 -23.24 -25.47 -2.77
CA SER A 522 -23.19 -26.00 -4.13
C SER A 522 -23.21 -27.53 -4.16
N LEU A 523 -23.77 -28.09 -5.23
CA LEU A 523 -23.84 -29.55 -5.40
C LEU A 523 -22.47 -30.17 -5.75
N LEU A 524 -21.63 -29.42 -6.47
CA LEU A 524 -20.24 -29.79 -6.75
C LEU A 524 -19.29 -28.80 -6.06
N PRO A 525 -18.06 -29.22 -5.70
CA PRO A 525 -17.08 -28.32 -5.10
C PRO A 525 -16.73 -27.15 -6.03
N ILE A 526 -16.86 -25.93 -5.52
CA ILE A 526 -16.49 -24.67 -6.20
C ILE A 526 -15.44 -23.92 -5.38
N VAL A 527 -14.98 -22.79 -5.91
CA VAL A 527 -14.15 -21.81 -5.19
C VAL A 527 -14.86 -20.48 -5.20
N ALA A 528 -14.82 -19.76 -4.08
CA ALA A 528 -15.46 -18.46 -3.94
C ALA A 528 -14.53 -17.43 -3.28
N GLU A 529 -14.49 -16.24 -3.85
CA GLU A 529 -13.84 -15.06 -3.28
C GLU A 529 -14.83 -13.87 -3.33
N ARG A 530 -14.61 -12.86 -2.48
CA ARG A 530 -15.37 -11.60 -2.47
C ARG A 530 -14.41 -10.46 -2.68
N SER A 531 -14.58 -9.69 -3.76
CA SER A 531 -13.89 -8.42 -3.93
C SER A 531 -14.78 -7.25 -3.56
N THR A 532 -14.20 -6.17 -3.05
CA THR A 532 -14.92 -4.94 -2.72
C THR A 532 -14.05 -3.75 -3.09
N TYR A 533 -14.64 -2.79 -3.80
CA TYR A 533 -14.01 -1.55 -4.21
C TYR A 533 -14.72 -0.38 -3.53
N PHE A 534 -13.97 0.63 -3.10
CA PHE A 534 -14.53 1.73 -2.34
C PHE A 534 -13.81 3.05 -2.59
N GLN A 535 -14.56 4.15 -2.45
CA GLN A 535 -14.02 5.50 -2.53
C GLN A 535 -14.79 6.44 -1.60
N THR A 536 -14.25 6.65 -0.40
CA THR A 536 -14.79 7.61 0.57
C THR A 536 -14.01 8.93 0.51
N GLN A 537 -14.34 9.88 1.40
CA GLN A 537 -13.61 11.16 1.47
C GLN A 537 -12.12 11.01 1.80
N ASN A 538 -11.75 9.99 2.60
CA ASN A 538 -10.41 9.87 3.18
C ASN A 538 -9.66 8.59 2.79
N VAL A 539 -10.38 7.57 2.30
CA VAL A 539 -9.82 6.28 1.86
C VAL A 539 -10.42 5.87 0.53
N ASN A 540 -9.61 5.30 -0.34
CA ASN A 540 -10.00 4.65 -1.58
C ASN A 540 -9.20 3.36 -1.74
N GLY A 541 -9.71 2.43 -2.54
CA GLY A 541 -9.03 1.16 -2.75
C GLY A 541 -9.98 0.03 -3.08
N GLY A 542 -9.48 -1.18 -2.87
CA GLY A 542 -10.27 -2.38 -2.91
C GLY A 542 -9.48 -3.58 -2.43
N TYR A 543 -10.20 -4.59 -1.96
CA TYR A 543 -9.62 -5.81 -1.41
C TYR A 543 -10.35 -7.05 -1.92
N CYS A 544 -9.74 -8.21 -1.72
CA CYS A 544 -10.32 -9.51 -2.05
C CYS A 544 -10.12 -10.50 -0.91
N SER A 545 -11.22 -11.00 -0.36
CA SER A 545 -11.22 -12.02 0.69
C SER A 545 -11.56 -13.39 0.12
N SER A 546 -10.85 -14.43 0.56
CA SER A 546 -11.24 -15.82 0.29
C SER A 546 -12.23 -16.28 1.35
N GLY A 547 -13.33 -16.91 0.92
CA GLY A 547 -14.31 -17.43 1.85
C GLY A 547 -13.73 -18.58 2.68
N ILE A 548 -14.26 -18.80 3.89
CA ILE A 548 -13.93 -20.02 4.65
C ILE A 548 -14.93 -21.12 4.31
N ASN A 549 -14.53 -22.37 4.44
CA ASN A 549 -15.34 -23.55 4.08
C ASN A 549 -16.15 -24.14 5.25
N SER A 550 -15.99 -23.59 6.46
CA SER A 550 -16.73 -24.00 7.66
C SER A 550 -16.65 -22.93 8.74
N PRO A 551 -17.71 -22.72 9.56
CA PRO A 551 -17.65 -21.88 10.75
C PRO A 551 -16.66 -22.44 11.77
N ARG A 552 -15.93 -21.56 12.46
CA ARG A 552 -14.81 -21.94 13.34
C ARG A 552 -15.11 -21.66 14.79
N GLN A 553 -14.78 -22.60 15.67
CA GLN A 553 -14.89 -22.40 17.12
C GLN A 553 -13.82 -21.46 17.67
N TYR A 554 -12.71 -21.31 16.94
CA TYR A 554 -11.60 -20.42 17.24
C TYR A 554 -11.17 -19.70 15.98
N SER A 555 -11.00 -18.38 16.06
CA SER A 555 -10.37 -17.57 15.00
C SER A 555 -9.42 -16.57 15.63
N LEU A 556 -8.22 -16.45 15.07
CA LEU A 556 -7.21 -15.46 15.48
C LEU A 556 -6.91 -14.49 14.33
N LEU A 557 -7.05 -13.20 14.61
CA LEU A 557 -6.76 -12.10 13.68
C LEU A 557 -5.52 -11.37 14.21
N CYS A 558 -4.39 -11.46 13.51
CA CYS A 558 -3.08 -11.04 14.04
C CYS A 558 -2.79 -9.56 13.79
N GLU A 559 -3.14 -9.07 12.61
CA GLU A 559 -3.13 -7.64 12.26
C GLU A 559 -4.28 -6.90 12.94
N GLY A 560 -4.12 -5.59 13.10
CA GLY A 560 -5.15 -4.70 13.61
C GLY A 560 -4.53 -3.44 14.21
N SER A 561 -5.21 -2.32 14.00
CA SER A 561 -4.74 -1.02 14.42
C SER A 561 -5.89 -0.05 14.62
N THR A 562 -5.90 0.56 15.79
CA THR A 562 -6.76 1.68 16.18
C THR A 562 -5.98 2.99 16.22
N ALA A 563 -4.79 3.02 15.60
CA ALA A 563 -3.97 4.22 15.45
C ALA A 563 -4.70 5.30 14.62
N PRO A 564 -4.39 6.60 14.83
CA PRO A 564 -4.90 7.66 13.99
C PRO A 564 -4.70 7.36 12.50
N GLY A 565 -5.76 7.56 11.71
CA GLY A 565 -5.75 7.23 10.29
C GLY A 565 -6.11 5.78 9.96
N SER A 566 -6.33 4.90 10.94
CA SER A 566 -6.85 3.54 10.77
C SER A 566 -8.26 3.41 11.35
N SER A 567 -9.10 2.60 10.71
CA SER A 567 -10.43 2.23 11.19
C SER A 567 -10.64 0.75 10.96
N GLU A 568 -10.81 0.00 12.05
CA GLU A 568 -10.93 -1.45 12.05
C GLU A 568 -12.31 -1.90 12.52
N TRP A 569 -12.88 -2.86 11.79
CA TRP A 569 -14.18 -3.44 12.06
C TRP A 569 -14.08 -4.97 12.10
N LEU A 570 -14.71 -5.58 13.11
CA LEU A 570 -14.85 -7.03 13.21
C LEU A 570 -16.27 -7.44 12.82
N ALA A 571 -16.41 -8.21 11.75
CA ALA A 571 -17.66 -8.83 11.34
C ALA A 571 -17.75 -10.25 11.88
N LEU A 572 -18.82 -10.55 12.62
CA LEU A 572 -19.14 -11.89 13.10
C LEU A 572 -20.46 -12.36 12.51
N PHE A 573 -20.48 -13.57 11.97
CA PHE A 573 -21.66 -14.17 11.37
C PHE A 573 -21.89 -15.59 11.92
N ASN A 574 -23.11 -15.86 12.38
CA ASN A 574 -23.57 -17.15 12.85
C ASN A 574 -24.45 -17.83 11.77
N PRO A 575 -23.87 -18.63 10.87
CA PRO A 575 -24.64 -19.35 9.84
C PRO A 575 -25.36 -20.60 10.36
N LEU A 576 -25.28 -20.89 11.66
CA LEU A 576 -25.83 -22.12 12.25
C LEU A 576 -27.27 -21.91 12.73
N GLY A 577 -27.98 -23.02 12.93
CA GLY A 577 -29.28 -23.00 13.61
C GLY A 577 -29.14 -22.62 15.08
N GLY A 578 -30.08 -21.87 15.64
CA GLY A 578 -30.07 -21.41 17.03
C GLY A 578 -29.09 -20.26 17.34
N GLU A 579 -29.39 -19.53 18.41
CA GLU A 579 -28.57 -18.46 18.97
C GLU A 579 -27.34 -19.01 19.74
N GLN A 580 -26.24 -18.27 19.79
CA GLN A 580 -25.08 -18.60 20.63
C GLN A 580 -24.38 -17.36 21.16
N GLU A 581 -23.78 -17.48 22.35
CA GLU A 581 -22.84 -16.49 22.87
C GLU A 581 -21.44 -16.70 22.26
N VAL A 582 -20.83 -15.62 21.78
CA VAL A 582 -19.48 -15.56 21.22
C VAL A 582 -18.63 -14.68 22.12
N SER A 583 -17.45 -15.16 22.52
CA SER A 583 -16.45 -14.34 23.20
C SER A 583 -15.48 -13.75 22.19
N VAL A 584 -15.18 -12.47 22.34
CA VAL A 584 -14.16 -11.75 21.59
C VAL A 584 -13.17 -11.18 22.59
N ARG A 585 -11.90 -11.53 22.41
CA ARG A 585 -10.80 -11.05 23.24
C ARG A 585 -9.87 -10.21 22.38
N TYR A 586 -9.79 -8.93 22.70
CA TYR A 586 -8.87 -7.98 22.10
C TYR A 586 -7.53 -8.03 22.86
N LEU A 587 -6.43 -8.03 22.12
CA LEU A 587 -5.06 -8.09 22.63
C LEU A 587 -4.32 -6.80 22.20
N PRO A 588 -4.49 -5.67 22.92
CA PRO A 588 -3.76 -4.45 22.64
C PRO A 588 -2.31 -4.62 23.12
N GLY A 589 -1.33 -4.35 22.25
CA GLY A 589 0.08 -4.58 22.58
C GLY A 589 0.54 -3.85 23.85
N GLY A 590 1.20 -4.57 24.76
CA GLY A 590 1.71 -4.02 26.03
C GLY A 590 0.64 -3.62 27.05
N GLN A 591 -0.61 -4.08 26.87
CA GLN A 591 -1.74 -3.82 27.77
C GLN A 591 -2.48 -5.12 28.09
N ASP A 592 -3.29 -5.09 29.15
CA ASP A 592 -4.11 -6.23 29.53
C ASP A 592 -5.17 -6.53 28.45
N PRO A 593 -5.41 -7.81 28.12
CA PRO A 593 -6.47 -8.21 27.21
C PRO A 593 -7.86 -7.75 27.64
N ILE A 594 -8.69 -7.36 26.66
CA ILE A 594 -10.06 -6.92 26.88
C ILE A 594 -11.01 -7.99 26.34
N GLU A 595 -11.85 -8.57 27.19
CA GLU A 595 -12.85 -9.56 26.78
C GLU A 595 -14.26 -8.94 26.68
N ARG A 596 -14.98 -9.34 25.64
CA ARG A 596 -16.37 -8.97 25.36
C ARG A 596 -17.15 -10.21 24.95
N LYS A 597 -18.45 -10.22 25.23
CA LYS A 597 -19.36 -11.31 24.87
C LYS A 597 -20.53 -10.78 24.09
N TYR A 598 -20.89 -11.47 23.01
CA TYR A 598 -21.95 -11.08 22.10
C TYR A 598 -22.89 -12.25 21.88
N LEU A 599 -24.19 -11.99 22.00
CA LEU A 599 -25.23 -12.94 21.68
C LEU A 599 -25.56 -12.84 20.18
N LEU A 600 -25.23 -13.88 19.40
CA LEU A 600 -25.46 -13.91 17.96
C LEU A 600 -26.68 -14.79 17.63
N PRO A 601 -27.75 -14.22 17.04
CA PRO A 601 -28.93 -15.00 16.68
C PRO A 601 -28.62 -15.97 15.53
N GLN A 602 -29.51 -16.94 15.31
CA GLN A 602 -29.46 -17.83 14.15
C GLN A 602 -29.46 -17.04 12.84
N GLN A 603 -28.56 -17.38 11.91
CA GLN A 603 -28.36 -16.63 10.66
C GLN A 603 -28.06 -15.13 10.89
N GLY A 604 -27.69 -14.76 12.12
CA GLY A 604 -27.46 -13.40 12.53
C GLY A 604 -26.03 -12.97 12.31
N ARG A 605 -25.84 -11.66 12.11
CA ARG A 605 -24.52 -11.05 12.02
C ARG A 605 -24.42 -9.78 12.86
N VAL A 606 -23.20 -9.42 13.25
CA VAL A 606 -22.86 -8.12 13.86
C VAL A 606 -21.60 -7.54 13.20
N THR A 607 -21.45 -6.23 13.29
CA THR A 607 -20.23 -5.48 12.95
C THR A 607 -19.82 -4.72 14.21
N LEU A 608 -18.57 -4.90 14.66
CA LEU A 608 -18.06 -4.29 15.88
C LEU A 608 -16.95 -3.28 15.52
N ASP A 609 -17.05 -2.06 16.04
CA ASP A 609 -16.00 -1.04 15.94
C ASP A 609 -14.87 -1.39 16.93
N VAL A 610 -13.72 -1.81 16.42
CA VAL A 610 -12.62 -2.26 17.27
C VAL A 610 -12.05 -1.12 18.10
N GLY A 611 -12.05 0.11 17.58
CA GLY A 611 -11.58 1.29 18.32
C GLY A 611 -12.51 1.69 19.47
N ALA A 612 -13.81 1.42 19.34
CA ALA A 612 -14.77 1.60 20.43
C ALA A 612 -14.65 0.52 21.51
N GLU A 613 -14.28 -0.71 21.12
CA GLU A 613 -14.23 -1.87 22.00
C GLU A 613 -12.89 -2.01 22.75
N ALA A 614 -11.78 -1.78 22.06
CA ALA A 614 -10.41 -2.02 22.53
C ALA A 614 -9.63 -0.73 22.86
N GLY A 615 -10.25 0.44 22.68
CA GLY A 615 -9.60 1.74 22.85
C GLY A 615 -8.89 2.23 21.59
N GLN A 616 -8.39 3.47 21.65
CA GLN A 616 -7.76 4.17 20.54
C GLN A 616 -6.23 4.13 20.65
N ASN A 617 -5.54 4.30 19.52
CA ASN A 617 -4.10 4.41 19.42
C ASN A 617 -3.30 3.16 19.83
N ASN A 618 -3.82 1.98 19.49
CA ASN A 618 -3.20 0.68 19.78
C ASN A 618 -3.01 -0.15 18.50
N GLN A 619 -2.00 -1.02 18.49
CA GLN A 619 -2.03 -2.23 17.66
C GLN A 619 -2.81 -3.32 18.41
N VAL A 620 -3.71 -4.01 17.72
CA VAL A 620 -4.68 -4.91 18.35
C VAL A 620 -4.75 -6.21 17.57
N SER A 621 -4.57 -7.34 18.25
CA SER A 621 -4.96 -8.65 17.70
C SER A 621 -6.28 -9.08 18.33
N ILE A 622 -7.03 -9.95 17.65
CA ILE A 622 -8.37 -10.37 18.08
C ILE A 622 -8.46 -11.89 18.11
N GLU A 623 -8.87 -12.45 19.24
CA GLU A 623 -9.28 -13.84 19.36
C GLU A 623 -10.82 -13.91 19.41
N VAL A 624 -11.40 -14.79 18.61
CA VAL A 624 -12.85 -15.07 18.61
C VAL A 624 -13.06 -16.53 19.02
N MET A 625 -13.87 -16.74 20.05
CA MET A 625 -14.23 -18.06 20.56
C MET A 625 -15.75 -18.24 20.50
N ALA A 626 -16.20 -19.29 19.81
CA ALA A 626 -17.63 -19.59 19.65
C ALA A 626 -17.89 -21.08 19.89
N PRO A 627 -18.76 -21.49 20.83
CA PRO A 627 -18.97 -22.89 21.18
C PRO A 627 -19.35 -23.80 20.01
N ARG A 628 -20.13 -23.28 19.04
CA ARG A 628 -20.60 -24.06 17.87
C ARG A 628 -19.92 -23.64 16.57
N GLY A 629 -19.12 -22.57 16.63
CA GLY A 629 -18.42 -21.99 15.51
C GLY A 629 -19.16 -20.80 14.90
N VAL A 630 -18.37 -19.82 14.42
CA VAL A 630 -18.82 -18.63 13.69
C VAL A 630 -17.86 -18.30 12.57
N VAL A 631 -18.30 -17.44 11.67
CA VAL A 631 -17.45 -16.85 10.63
C VAL A 631 -17.00 -15.49 11.17
N ALA A 632 -15.70 -15.25 11.18
CA ALA A 632 -15.11 -14.00 11.63
C ALA A 632 -14.22 -13.43 10.52
N GLU A 633 -14.52 -12.22 10.09
CA GLU A 633 -13.69 -11.43 9.17
C GLU A 633 -13.43 -10.06 9.79
N ARG A 634 -12.24 -9.51 9.55
CA ARG A 634 -11.91 -8.12 9.92
C ARG A 634 -11.72 -7.32 8.66
N SER A 635 -12.29 -6.12 8.62
CA SER A 635 -11.93 -5.09 7.64
C SER A 635 -11.15 -3.95 8.31
N ILE A 636 -10.09 -3.49 7.65
CA ILE A 636 -9.30 -2.33 8.07
C ILE A 636 -9.33 -1.35 6.91
N TYR A 637 -9.63 -0.08 7.19
CA TYR A 637 -9.50 1.02 6.25
C TYR A 637 -8.48 2.01 6.79
N PHE A 638 -7.55 2.47 5.96
CA PHE A 638 -6.45 3.31 6.42
C PHE A 638 -6.11 4.45 5.46
N SER A 639 -5.69 5.55 6.05
CA SER A 639 -5.08 6.73 5.45
C SER A 639 -3.92 7.12 6.34
N ARG A 640 -2.73 6.59 6.04
CA ARG A 640 -1.54 6.68 6.89
C ARG A 640 -0.36 7.27 6.12
N SER A 641 0.56 7.91 6.81
CA SER A 641 1.83 8.29 6.20
C SER A 641 2.76 7.08 6.13
N SER A 642 3.55 6.96 5.06
CA SER A 642 4.53 5.88 4.91
C SER A 642 5.46 5.74 6.13
N GLY A 643 5.70 4.52 6.60
CA GLY A 643 6.56 4.21 7.76
C GLY A 643 6.03 4.67 9.12
N GLU A 644 4.71 4.71 9.31
CA GLU A 644 4.04 4.92 10.62
C GLU A 644 3.60 3.64 11.34
#